data_AF-A0A378LF64-F1
#
_entry.id   AF-A0A378LF64-F1
#
_cell.length_a   1.000
_cell.length_b   1.000
_cell.length_c   1.000
_cell.angle_alpha   90.00
_cell.angle_beta   90.00
_cell.angle_gamma   90.00
#
_symmetry.space_group_name_H-M   'P 1'
#
loop_
_entity.id
_entity.type
_entity.pdbx_description
1 polymer ?
#
loop_
_entity_poly.entity_id
_entity_poly.type
_entity_poly.pdbx_seq_one_letter_code
_entity_poly.pdbx_strand_id
1 'polypeptide(L)'
;MGKGITLRVPYGTELSPELLQALEVRFPGYVLETYHQKPDYRRSFGRRVNSLNKAFKFLLDAYPLPLKSSFLTKETLHDYVDECKDSALDAKGSTDELHKELEKYTAKLIEVIALVWGTSNKEAIELLNEAEQYELMGHGRHDLATLMPMKLGEDIDYVIQFDESLPPYYEQLVNELKQIKAKKYPKTPLWLSNLNEYQQAYFCNLDRKISSPTEVVQDFNNFLLTWSSINKKALSPLSLSMELQQIAANSVLPEWFKQLKPHLQEMIRVLAADPVNLDENLKQFKKLIISESFKKESADTLAHISSLPQWYWVLPHHQQFFLEHVLKGVDKVEDAVTFLSSRHRTLPLPANYAAHSLLGISHNGKVIRELSKKRYRSSHIATRDGLEWPAAVQQRHSDSNLAKVMEHAQSGQLALLQTLISPIHAVDYVPTWITDYLPTLPPDLELYKLARAAVERRAKIQSIQQNNHPYNLAKRLYYTQSNDKDSLSLLAVAKKYASSTPGLQTLLDQYKSVLESKAGSATVFDYAGRELFLSSLEQLIILAIDGHPYGSCVSGKDRKAIELIHTDAMILYKELYGCWPIFDEPQAKDRIRFVSLVADLYMSRHQQEHAGQNAPGSEACKTPDWYLPEDIATEIKKRLDNDRALKEEDRVATNNEVKNIFIGGHKKVKEYLLPKDTLQCRLVARQLGNANCNRLYDALHPLINEKSLFAPVESSSWSALFFPDTSPTTPEGIEQISDLMLSPSSGKDNLVRIEKILQIVLDRPPTGSSRSDATKSVYGRFRAFLESNKDHVNYTGLVDETVEEWAGLFNKSKESHHSEIPVHN
;
A
#
# COMPACT_ATOMS: atom_id res chain seq x y z
N MET A 1 -0.05 1.67 -21.86
CA MET A 1 1.39 1.73 -22.20
C MET A 1 1.99 0.35 -22.49
N GLY A 2 1.20 -0.67 -22.84
CA GLY A 2 1.67 -1.92 -23.47
C GLY A 2 3.01 -2.44 -22.94
N LYS A 3 3.14 -2.66 -21.63
CA LYS A 3 4.40 -3.07 -20.98
C LYS A 3 4.82 -4.51 -21.34
N GLY A 4 4.09 -5.15 -22.23
CA GLY A 4 4.23 -6.54 -22.61
C GLY A 4 3.05 -7.37 -22.13
N ILE A 5 3.00 -8.59 -22.63
CA ILE A 5 2.00 -9.59 -22.29
C ILE A 5 2.74 -10.80 -21.75
N THR A 6 2.34 -11.30 -20.58
CA THR A 6 2.83 -12.57 -20.07
C THR A 6 1.81 -13.66 -20.43
N LEU A 7 2.22 -14.62 -21.27
CA LEU A 7 1.41 -15.79 -21.60
C LEU A 7 1.88 -17.00 -20.78
N ARG A 8 1.05 -17.38 -19.81
CA ARG A 8 1.29 -18.53 -18.95
C ARG A 8 0.83 -19.82 -19.62
N VAL A 9 1.71 -20.81 -19.70
CA VAL A 9 1.49 -22.11 -20.34
C VAL A 9 1.81 -23.23 -19.35
N PRO A 10 1.02 -24.32 -19.29
CA PRO A 10 1.28 -25.40 -18.35
C PRO A 10 2.57 -26.12 -18.70
N TYR A 11 3.35 -26.48 -17.68
CA TYR A 11 4.61 -27.22 -17.83
C TYR A 11 4.43 -28.50 -18.65
N GLY A 12 5.32 -28.70 -19.63
CA GLY A 12 5.30 -29.86 -20.52
C GLY A 12 4.29 -29.78 -21.66
N THR A 13 3.54 -28.67 -21.81
CA THR A 13 2.66 -28.47 -22.97
C THR A 13 3.49 -28.02 -24.18
N GLU A 14 3.57 -28.87 -25.20
CA GLU A 14 4.14 -28.49 -26.50
C GLU A 14 3.09 -27.73 -27.31
N LEU A 15 3.42 -26.50 -27.71
CA LEU A 15 2.57 -25.68 -28.58
C LEU A 15 3.06 -25.80 -30.01
N SER A 16 2.15 -26.09 -30.94
CA SER A 16 2.46 -26.17 -32.36
C SER A 16 2.96 -24.81 -32.90
N PRO A 17 3.82 -24.78 -33.92
CA PRO A 17 4.26 -23.53 -34.55
C PRO A 17 3.09 -22.66 -35.02
N GLU A 18 2.02 -23.28 -35.53
CA GLU A 18 0.82 -22.59 -35.99
C GLU A 18 0.07 -21.93 -34.83
N LEU A 19 -0.03 -22.62 -33.68
CA LEU A 19 -0.63 -22.04 -32.47
C LEU A 19 0.21 -20.89 -31.92
N LEU A 20 1.54 -21.04 -31.87
CA LEU A 20 2.44 -19.97 -31.44
C LEU A 20 2.31 -18.73 -32.34
N GLN A 21 2.16 -18.93 -33.66
CA GLN A 21 1.92 -17.85 -34.60
C GLN A 21 0.55 -17.18 -34.38
N ALA A 22 -0.50 -17.96 -34.14
CA ALA A 22 -1.83 -17.41 -33.84
C ALA A 22 -1.84 -16.61 -32.53
N LEU A 23 -1.11 -17.08 -31.52
CA LEU A 23 -0.90 -16.36 -30.26
C LEU A 23 -0.10 -15.07 -30.46
N GLU A 24 0.92 -15.07 -31.34
CA GLU A 24 1.68 -13.86 -31.67
C GLU A 24 0.80 -12.82 -32.38
N VAL A 25 -0.12 -13.26 -33.25
CA VAL A 25 -1.10 -12.35 -33.87
C VAL A 25 -2.06 -11.77 -32.83
N ARG A 26 -2.54 -12.59 -31.90
CA ARG A 26 -3.53 -12.15 -30.89
C ARG A 26 -2.90 -11.33 -29.76
N PHE A 27 -1.67 -11.64 -29.40
CA PHE A 27 -0.91 -11.09 -28.28
C PHE A 27 0.51 -10.71 -28.71
N PRO A 28 0.70 -9.71 -29.59
CA PRO A 28 2.02 -9.41 -30.15
C PRO A 28 3.10 -9.16 -29.08
N GLY A 29 4.27 -9.78 -29.25
CA GLY A 29 5.43 -9.63 -28.36
C GLY A 29 5.25 -10.26 -26.98
N TYR A 30 4.39 -11.29 -26.85
CA TYR A 30 4.20 -11.97 -25.58
C TYR A 30 5.47 -12.70 -25.12
N VAL A 31 5.63 -12.80 -23.80
CA VAL A 31 6.66 -13.60 -23.15
C VAL A 31 6.01 -14.85 -22.59
N LEU A 32 6.54 -16.02 -22.97
CA LEU A 32 6.11 -17.30 -22.40
C LEU A 32 6.59 -17.45 -20.96
N GLU A 33 5.68 -17.86 -20.10
CA GLU A 33 5.98 -18.24 -18.73
C GLU A 33 5.38 -19.61 -18.44
N THR A 34 6.17 -20.52 -17.91
CA THR A 34 5.67 -21.84 -17.54
C THR A 34 5.06 -21.85 -16.15
N TYR A 35 3.92 -22.52 -15.97
CA TYR A 35 3.33 -22.75 -14.66
C TYR A 35 3.09 -24.24 -14.39
N HIS A 36 3.09 -24.60 -13.11
CA HIS A 36 2.84 -25.97 -12.65
C HIS A 36 1.48 -26.07 -11.97
N GLN A 37 0.96 -27.29 -11.86
CA GLN A 37 -0.27 -27.58 -11.13
C GLN A 37 -0.15 -27.24 -9.63
N LYS A 38 1.00 -27.52 -9.02
CA LYS A 38 1.28 -27.17 -7.63
C LYS A 38 1.83 -25.74 -7.54
N PRO A 39 1.36 -24.92 -6.58
CA PRO A 39 1.93 -23.61 -6.31
C PRO A 39 3.44 -23.67 -6.03
N ASP A 40 4.22 -22.79 -6.63
CA ASP A 40 5.62 -22.56 -6.28
C ASP A 40 5.74 -21.41 -5.28
N TYR A 41 5.62 -21.71 -3.99
CA TYR A 41 5.74 -20.71 -2.94
C TYR A 41 7.16 -20.15 -2.79
N ARG A 42 8.19 -20.86 -3.27
CA ARG A 42 9.56 -20.35 -3.29
C ARG A 42 9.69 -19.22 -4.31
N ARG A 43 9.02 -19.35 -5.46
CA ARG A 43 8.91 -18.26 -6.44
C ARG A 43 8.21 -17.04 -5.83
N SER A 44 7.08 -17.21 -5.15
CA SER A 44 6.39 -16.10 -4.46
C SER A 44 7.28 -15.44 -3.39
N PHE A 45 7.94 -16.23 -2.55
CA PHE A 45 8.91 -15.74 -1.57
C PHE A 45 10.02 -14.89 -2.23
N GLY A 46 10.66 -15.41 -3.28
CA GLY A 46 11.71 -14.72 -4.01
C GLY A 46 11.22 -13.41 -4.63
N ARG A 47 10.01 -13.39 -5.21
CA ARG A 47 9.39 -12.16 -5.74
C ARG A 47 9.14 -11.13 -4.64
N ARG A 48 8.68 -11.56 -3.45
CA ARG A 48 8.42 -10.64 -2.34
C ARG A 48 9.70 -9.99 -1.81
N VAL A 49 10.74 -10.79 -1.58
CA VAL A 49 12.07 -10.29 -1.16
C VAL A 49 12.61 -9.29 -2.17
N ASN A 50 12.55 -9.62 -3.47
CA ASN A 50 13.02 -8.73 -4.53
C ASN A 50 12.21 -7.43 -4.61
N SER A 51 10.89 -7.50 -4.48
CA SER A 51 10.01 -6.33 -4.53
C SER A 51 10.27 -5.37 -3.36
N LEU A 52 10.44 -5.90 -2.15
CA LEU A 52 10.75 -5.09 -0.96
C LEU A 52 12.18 -4.52 -1.01
N ASN A 53 13.15 -5.25 -1.57
CA ASN A 53 14.49 -4.70 -1.84
C ASN A 53 14.40 -3.49 -2.78
N LYS A 54 13.68 -3.60 -3.90
CA LYS A 54 13.49 -2.48 -4.84
C LYS A 54 12.74 -1.32 -4.19
N ALA A 55 11.74 -1.59 -3.36
CA ALA A 55 11.02 -0.58 -2.60
C ALA A 55 11.94 0.21 -1.65
N PHE A 56 12.86 -0.48 -0.96
CA PHE A 56 13.87 0.19 -0.13
C PHE A 56 14.78 1.09 -0.98
N LYS A 57 15.24 0.61 -2.14
CA LYS A 57 16.07 1.40 -3.06
C LYS A 57 15.31 2.63 -3.57
N PHE A 58 14.06 2.46 -3.99
CA PHE A 58 13.17 3.55 -4.37
C PHE A 58 13.01 4.57 -3.24
N LEU A 59 12.76 4.12 -2.01
CA LEU A 59 12.63 5.00 -0.84
C LEU A 59 13.90 5.86 -0.64
N LEU A 60 15.07 5.23 -0.73
CA LEU A 60 16.36 5.89 -0.55
C LEU A 60 16.66 6.92 -1.65
N ASP A 61 16.16 6.71 -2.86
CA ASP A 61 16.32 7.62 -4.00
C ASP A 61 15.28 8.73 -4.04
N ALA A 62 14.06 8.44 -3.62
CA ALA A 62 12.92 9.35 -3.70
C ALA A 62 12.80 10.26 -2.48
N TYR A 63 13.02 9.74 -1.27
CA TYR A 63 12.76 10.46 -0.02
C TYR A 63 14.08 10.87 0.66
N PRO A 64 14.36 12.17 0.85
CA PRO A 64 15.65 12.63 1.35
C PRO A 64 15.91 12.13 2.78
N LEU A 65 17.19 11.81 3.04
CA LEU A 65 17.65 11.46 4.38
C LEU A 65 17.65 12.68 5.30
N PRO A 66 17.19 12.56 6.56
CA PRO A 66 17.35 13.61 7.55
C PRO A 66 18.83 13.92 7.80
N LEU A 67 19.16 15.20 8.06
CA LEU A 67 20.53 15.64 8.34
C LEU A 67 21.18 14.88 9.51
N LYS A 68 20.39 14.49 10.52
CA LYS A 68 20.88 13.73 11.69
C LYS A 68 21.43 12.35 11.32
N SER A 69 21.02 11.80 10.18
CA SER A 69 21.41 10.47 9.70
C SER A 69 22.46 10.53 8.60
N SER A 70 22.98 11.74 8.30
CA SER A 70 23.99 11.96 7.24
C SER A 70 25.34 11.30 7.49
N PHE A 71 25.56 10.73 8.69
CA PHE A 71 26.75 9.94 8.99
C PHE A 71 26.78 8.61 8.23
N LEU A 72 25.64 8.09 7.74
CA LEU A 72 25.59 6.93 6.86
C LEU A 72 25.42 7.34 5.39
N THR A 73 26.19 6.74 4.50
CA THR A 73 26.06 6.94 3.05
C THR A 73 24.94 6.07 2.47
N LYS A 74 24.38 6.49 1.33
CA LYS A 74 23.41 5.67 0.58
C LYS A 74 24.02 4.33 0.14
N GLU A 75 25.29 4.32 -0.25
CA GLU A 75 26.02 3.12 -0.69
C GLU A 75 26.08 2.07 0.43
N THR A 76 26.48 2.46 1.64
CA THR A 76 26.46 1.58 2.82
C THR A 76 25.09 0.93 3.05
N LEU A 77 24.00 1.71 2.86
CA LEU A 77 22.63 1.24 3.05
C LEU A 77 22.20 0.28 1.93
N HIS A 78 22.59 0.56 0.68
CA HIS A 78 22.37 -0.34 -0.45
C HIS A 78 23.05 -1.69 -0.24
N ASP A 79 24.34 -1.68 0.09
CA ASP A 79 25.13 -2.90 0.26
C ASP A 79 24.58 -3.78 1.39
N TYR A 80 24.24 -3.16 2.53
CA TYR A 80 23.62 -3.89 3.65
C TYR A 80 22.30 -4.57 3.24
N VAL A 81 21.45 -3.88 2.50
CA VAL A 81 20.14 -4.40 2.09
C VAL A 81 20.26 -5.46 1.01
N ASP A 82 21.27 -5.38 0.15
CA ASP A 82 21.57 -6.40 -0.85
C ASP A 82 22.15 -7.67 -0.22
N GLU A 83 23.07 -7.56 0.75
CA GLU A 83 23.51 -8.72 1.54
C GLU A 83 22.34 -9.39 2.30
N CYS A 84 21.45 -8.59 2.88
CA CYS A 84 20.26 -9.13 3.54
C CYS A 84 19.34 -9.87 2.58
N LYS A 85 19.23 -9.39 1.34
CA LYS A 85 18.43 -10.02 0.28
C LYS A 85 19.06 -11.34 -0.13
N ASP A 86 20.36 -11.36 -0.41
CA ASP A 86 21.06 -12.57 -0.87
C ASP A 86 20.98 -13.67 0.19
N SER A 87 21.22 -13.32 1.46
CA SER A 87 21.03 -14.22 2.59
C SER A 87 19.60 -14.76 2.72
N ALA A 88 18.58 -13.97 2.37
CA ALA A 88 17.19 -14.42 2.41
C ALA A 88 16.87 -15.37 1.23
N LEU A 89 17.41 -15.12 0.03
CA LEU A 89 17.15 -15.92 -1.16
C LEU A 89 17.77 -17.33 -1.11
N ASP A 90 18.75 -17.55 -0.24
CA ASP A 90 19.29 -18.87 0.07
C ASP A 90 18.29 -19.78 0.80
N ALA A 91 17.21 -19.21 1.35
CA ALA A 91 16.17 -19.98 2.04
C ALA A 91 15.53 -21.04 1.13
N LYS A 92 15.35 -22.23 1.73
CA LYS A 92 14.65 -23.37 1.16
C LYS A 92 13.77 -23.97 2.24
N GLY A 93 12.71 -24.65 1.84
CA GLY A 93 11.84 -25.36 2.77
C GLY A 93 10.36 -25.19 2.45
N SER A 94 9.56 -25.49 3.46
CA SER A 94 8.12 -25.34 3.49
C SER A 94 7.67 -23.87 3.42
N THR A 95 6.39 -23.65 3.12
CA THR A 95 5.77 -22.32 3.12
C THR A 95 5.95 -21.61 4.47
N ASP A 96 5.86 -22.33 5.59
CA ASP A 96 6.04 -21.77 6.94
C ASP A 96 7.50 -21.30 7.17
N GLU A 97 8.50 -22.09 6.73
CA GLU A 97 9.92 -21.71 6.82
C GLU A 97 10.26 -20.50 5.95
N LEU A 98 9.76 -20.48 4.71
CA LEU A 98 9.93 -19.34 3.80
C LEU A 98 9.26 -18.08 4.35
N HIS A 99 8.08 -18.22 4.96
CA HIS A 99 7.39 -17.08 5.58
C HIS A 99 8.18 -16.51 6.77
N LYS A 100 8.77 -17.37 7.61
CA LYS A 100 9.64 -16.94 8.71
C LYS A 100 10.87 -16.18 8.22
N GLU A 101 11.49 -16.62 7.13
CA GLU A 101 12.61 -15.89 6.52
C GLU A 101 12.15 -14.55 5.92
N LEU A 102 10.94 -14.49 5.36
CA LEU A 102 10.35 -13.24 4.89
C LEU A 102 10.11 -12.25 6.04
N GLU A 103 9.59 -12.72 7.18
CA GLU A 103 9.42 -11.91 8.39
C GLU A 103 10.76 -11.31 8.85
N LYS A 104 11.80 -12.15 8.97
CA LYS A 104 13.15 -11.72 9.37
C LYS A 104 13.74 -10.70 8.39
N TYR A 105 13.68 -10.98 7.10
CA TYR A 105 14.19 -10.09 6.06
C TYR A 105 13.49 -8.72 6.11
N THR A 106 12.15 -8.74 6.17
CA THR A 106 11.34 -7.53 6.22
C THR A 106 11.61 -6.71 7.48
N ALA A 107 11.78 -7.37 8.64
CA ALA A 107 12.11 -6.70 9.90
C ALA A 107 13.46 -5.96 9.82
N LYS A 108 14.47 -6.54 9.18
CA LYS A 108 15.77 -5.87 8.95
C LYS A 108 15.60 -4.59 8.12
N LEU A 109 14.77 -4.60 7.09
CA LEU A 109 14.50 -3.40 6.28
C LEU A 109 13.81 -2.32 7.11
N ILE A 110 12.77 -2.70 7.86
CA ILE A 110 12.01 -1.79 8.72
C ILE A 110 12.92 -1.15 9.77
N GLU A 111 13.82 -1.92 10.37
CA GLU A 111 14.78 -1.44 11.35
C GLU A 111 15.74 -0.40 10.76
N VAL A 112 16.30 -0.67 9.58
CA VAL A 112 17.15 0.29 8.86
C VAL A 112 16.39 1.57 8.53
N ILE A 113 15.15 1.47 8.05
CA ILE A 113 14.32 2.64 7.73
C ILE A 113 14.06 3.46 9.00
N ALA A 114 13.66 2.81 10.10
CA ALA A 114 13.39 3.48 11.37
C ALA A 114 14.63 4.20 11.90
N LEU A 115 15.80 3.56 11.82
CA LEU A 115 17.09 4.15 12.21
C LEU A 115 17.44 5.37 11.33
N VAL A 116 17.41 5.20 10.01
CA VAL A 116 17.93 6.18 9.05
C VAL A 116 16.98 7.37 8.88
N TRP A 117 15.66 7.18 8.93
CA TRP A 117 14.71 8.29 8.87
C TRP A 117 14.28 8.82 10.25
N GLY A 118 14.72 8.18 11.35
CA GLY A 118 14.40 8.61 12.70
C GLY A 118 12.91 8.50 13.02
N THR A 119 12.26 7.46 12.53
CA THR A 119 10.80 7.25 12.63
C THR A 119 10.45 6.08 13.54
N SER A 120 9.19 5.98 13.92
CA SER A 120 8.67 4.78 14.57
C SER A 120 8.65 3.58 13.61
N ASN A 121 8.59 2.36 14.16
CA ASN A 121 8.45 1.15 13.32
C ASN A 121 7.16 1.15 12.49
N LYS A 122 6.09 1.80 12.97
CA LYS A 122 4.82 1.88 12.24
C LYS A 122 4.98 2.74 10.99
N GLU A 123 5.59 3.92 11.14
CA GLU A 123 5.90 4.82 10.02
C GLU A 123 6.91 4.17 9.05
N ALA A 124 7.93 3.46 9.57
CA ALA A 124 8.90 2.74 8.72
C ALA A 124 8.23 1.64 7.86
N ILE A 125 7.24 0.94 8.43
CA ILE A 125 6.40 -0.03 7.69
C ILE A 125 5.61 0.69 6.59
N GLU A 126 4.99 1.83 6.89
CA GLU A 126 4.22 2.63 5.93
C GLU A 126 5.11 3.16 4.80
N LEU A 127 6.30 3.68 5.12
CA LEU A 127 7.30 4.15 4.16
C LEU A 127 7.69 3.03 3.18
N LEU A 128 8.03 1.83 3.67
CA LEU A 128 8.37 0.70 2.81
C LEU A 128 7.18 0.23 1.96
N ASN A 129 6.00 0.16 2.57
CA ASN A 129 4.78 -0.30 1.90
C ASN A 129 4.35 0.62 0.76
N GLU A 130 4.47 1.93 0.95
CA GLU A 130 4.08 2.93 -0.04
C GLU A 130 5.18 3.18 -1.08
N ALA A 131 6.46 3.12 -0.68
CA ALA A 131 7.57 3.15 -1.63
C ALA A 131 7.43 2.04 -2.68
N GLU A 132 7.07 0.81 -2.27
CA GLU A 132 6.79 -0.28 -3.20
C GLU A 132 5.67 0.06 -4.18
N GLN A 133 4.59 0.70 -3.71
CA GLN A 133 3.44 1.01 -4.56
C GLN A 133 3.78 2.03 -5.65
N TYR A 134 4.64 3.01 -5.35
CA TYR A 134 5.11 3.99 -6.32
C TYR A 134 6.20 3.41 -7.24
N GLU A 135 7.04 2.52 -6.75
CA GLU A 135 7.98 1.74 -7.57
C GLU A 135 7.23 0.93 -8.64
N LEU A 136 6.18 0.19 -8.23
CA LEU A 136 5.32 -0.58 -9.15
C LEU A 136 4.58 0.32 -10.14
N MET A 137 4.10 1.49 -9.68
CA MET A 137 3.42 2.46 -10.53
C MET A 137 4.33 2.98 -11.66
N GLY A 138 5.60 3.27 -11.36
CA GLY A 138 6.58 3.72 -12.34
C GLY A 138 6.98 2.63 -13.35
N HIS A 139 7.00 1.36 -12.94
CA HIS A 139 7.27 0.24 -13.84
C HIS A 139 6.10 -0.06 -14.79
N GLY A 140 4.87 0.10 -14.29
CA GLY A 140 3.66 -0.28 -15.00
C GLY A 140 3.31 -1.76 -14.80
N ARG A 141 2.41 -2.28 -15.63
CA ARG A 141 1.87 -3.65 -15.50
C ARG A 141 1.79 -4.35 -16.84
N HIS A 142 2.16 -5.63 -16.86
CA HIS A 142 1.98 -6.51 -18.01
C HIS A 142 0.53 -7.03 -18.06
N ASP A 143 0.01 -7.19 -19.26
CA ASP A 143 -1.22 -7.96 -19.46
C ASP A 143 -0.93 -9.43 -19.13
N LEU A 144 -1.95 -10.14 -18.69
CA LEU A 144 -1.81 -11.53 -18.28
C LEU A 144 -2.75 -12.43 -19.08
N ALA A 145 -2.19 -13.41 -19.77
CA ALA A 145 -2.92 -14.50 -20.40
C ALA A 145 -2.52 -15.82 -19.74
N THR A 146 -3.47 -16.72 -19.48
CA THR A 146 -3.19 -18.10 -19.05
C THR A 146 -3.89 -19.06 -19.97
N LEU A 147 -3.12 -19.86 -20.71
CA LEU A 147 -3.61 -20.91 -21.59
C LEU A 147 -3.77 -22.22 -20.80
N MET A 148 -4.90 -22.88 -20.98
CA MET A 148 -5.22 -24.17 -20.35
C MET A 148 -5.71 -25.16 -21.42
N PRO A 149 -5.18 -26.39 -21.47
CA PRO A 149 -5.72 -27.46 -22.29
C PRO A 149 -7.12 -27.84 -21.81
N MET A 150 -8.12 -27.58 -22.64
CA MET A 150 -9.52 -27.91 -22.36
C MET A 150 -10.28 -27.96 -23.68
N LYS A 151 -10.77 -29.15 -24.02
CA LYS A 151 -11.50 -29.36 -25.26
C LYS A 151 -12.96 -28.90 -25.11
N LEU A 152 -13.34 -27.86 -25.85
CA LEU A 152 -14.73 -27.38 -25.93
C LEU A 152 -15.27 -27.71 -27.33
N GLY A 153 -16.13 -28.72 -27.43
CA GLY A 153 -16.64 -29.17 -28.74
C GLY A 153 -15.55 -29.81 -29.62
N GLU A 154 -15.67 -29.60 -30.93
CA GLU A 154 -14.72 -30.15 -31.93
C GLU A 154 -13.66 -29.14 -32.37
N ASP A 155 -13.90 -27.85 -32.16
CA ASP A 155 -13.15 -26.74 -32.72
C ASP A 155 -12.19 -26.05 -31.74
N ILE A 156 -12.39 -26.21 -30.42
CA ILE A 156 -11.56 -25.59 -29.39
C ILE A 156 -10.82 -26.66 -28.58
N ASP A 157 -9.51 -26.49 -28.45
CA ASP A 157 -8.62 -27.41 -27.71
C ASP A 157 -7.98 -26.75 -26.47
N TYR A 158 -7.93 -25.41 -26.46
CA TYR A 158 -7.43 -24.64 -25.34
C TYR A 158 -8.37 -23.49 -24.97
N VAL A 159 -8.39 -23.17 -23.69
CA VAL A 159 -9.06 -22.01 -23.12
C VAL A 159 -8.02 -21.01 -22.63
N ILE A 160 -8.27 -19.72 -22.84
CA ILE A 160 -7.41 -18.63 -22.39
C ILE A 160 -8.20 -17.70 -21.48
N GLN A 161 -7.77 -17.57 -20.24
CA GLN A 161 -8.17 -16.45 -19.38
C GLN A 161 -7.26 -15.28 -19.67
N PHE A 162 -7.83 -14.10 -19.93
CA PHE A 162 -7.07 -12.91 -20.32
C PHE A 162 -7.51 -11.68 -19.53
N ASP A 163 -6.59 -11.10 -18.75
CA ASP A 163 -6.74 -9.82 -18.06
C ASP A 163 -5.82 -8.78 -18.74
N GLU A 164 -6.42 -7.86 -19.48
CA GLU A 164 -5.76 -6.72 -20.14
C GLU A 164 -5.68 -5.54 -19.17
N SER A 165 -4.47 -5.04 -18.89
CA SER A 165 -4.27 -3.88 -18.02
C SER A 165 -4.72 -2.61 -18.73
N LEU A 166 -5.60 -1.84 -18.09
CA LEU A 166 -6.15 -0.62 -18.68
C LEU A 166 -5.49 0.64 -18.10
N PRO A 167 -5.15 1.66 -18.93
CA PRO A 167 -4.55 2.89 -18.45
C PRO A 167 -5.56 3.67 -17.58
N PRO A 168 -5.27 3.93 -16.30
CA PRO A 168 -6.24 4.51 -15.36
C PRO A 168 -6.34 6.04 -15.44
N TYR A 169 -5.38 6.71 -16.09
CA TYR A 169 -5.37 8.17 -16.18
C TYR A 169 -6.48 8.72 -17.08
N TYR A 170 -6.80 9.99 -16.85
CA TYR A 170 -7.75 10.79 -17.60
C TYR A 170 -7.20 12.22 -17.73
N GLU A 171 -7.74 12.98 -18.69
CA GLU A 171 -7.16 14.26 -19.12
C GLU A 171 -6.96 15.27 -17.98
N GLN A 172 -7.95 15.43 -17.10
CA GLN A 172 -7.85 16.37 -15.97
C GLN A 172 -6.68 16.01 -15.04
N LEU A 173 -6.49 14.74 -14.69
CA LEU A 173 -5.36 14.31 -13.86
C LEU A 173 -4.03 14.55 -14.57
N VAL A 174 -3.95 14.23 -15.87
CA VAL A 174 -2.74 14.48 -16.67
C VAL A 174 -2.35 15.95 -16.65
N ASN A 175 -3.32 16.86 -16.78
CA ASN A 175 -3.09 18.30 -16.69
C ASN A 175 -2.63 18.73 -15.29
N GLU A 176 -3.21 18.15 -14.24
CA GLU A 176 -2.80 18.38 -12.85
C GLU A 176 -1.35 17.90 -12.58
N LEU A 177 -0.98 16.71 -13.07
CA LEU A 177 0.40 16.19 -12.95
C LEU A 177 1.41 17.06 -13.71
N LYS A 178 1.05 17.56 -14.90
CA LYS A 178 1.85 18.55 -15.65
C LYS A 178 2.05 19.83 -14.83
N GLN A 179 1.01 20.32 -14.14
CA GLN A 179 1.11 21.49 -13.27
C GLN A 179 2.00 21.24 -12.06
N ILE A 180 1.89 20.08 -11.40
CA ILE A 180 2.77 19.67 -10.29
C ILE A 180 4.24 19.68 -10.74
N LYS A 181 4.54 19.07 -11.89
CA LYS A 181 5.88 19.05 -12.50
C LYS A 181 6.37 20.46 -12.84
N ALA A 182 5.55 21.28 -13.49
CA ALA A 182 5.90 22.66 -13.86
C ALA A 182 6.18 23.55 -12.64
N LYS A 183 5.52 23.30 -11.51
CA LYS A 183 5.71 24.02 -10.24
C LYS A 183 6.82 23.43 -9.37
N LYS A 184 7.62 22.49 -9.90
CA LYS A 184 8.74 21.84 -9.21
C LYS A 184 8.31 21.15 -7.91
N TYR A 185 7.17 20.46 -7.95
CA TYR A 185 6.75 19.52 -6.89
C TYR A 185 6.68 20.15 -5.48
N PRO A 186 5.94 21.27 -5.31
CA PRO A 186 5.87 21.93 -4.01
C PRO A 186 5.31 20.96 -2.96
N LYS A 187 5.82 21.01 -1.74
CA LYS A 187 5.36 20.15 -0.64
C LYS A 187 4.27 20.85 0.14
N THR A 188 3.37 20.08 0.76
CA THR A 188 2.31 20.64 1.61
C THR A 188 2.95 21.40 2.77
N PRO A 189 2.69 22.71 2.91
CA PRO A 189 3.24 23.46 4.03
C PRO A 189 2.50 23.09 5.32
N LEU A 190 3.22 23.10 6.44
CA LEU A 190 2.71 22.67 7.75
C LEU A 190 1.46 23.46 8.20
N TRP A 191 1.37 24.74 7.85
CA TRP A 191 0.19 25.54 8.19
C TRP A 191 -1.08 25.04 7.49
N LEU A 192 -0.97 24.48 6.27
CA LEU A 192 -2.11 23.98 5.50
C LEU A 192 -2.61 22.65 6.06
N SER A 193 -1.70 21.74 6.44
CA SER A 193 -2.05 20.44 7.03
C SER A 193 -2.76 20.56 8.37
N ASN A 194 -2.56 21.66 9.10
CA ASN A 194 -3.16 21.91 10.41
C ASN A 194 -4.53 22.61 10.32
N LEU A 195 -5.02 22.93 9.13
CA LEU A 195 -6.29 23.61 8.95
C LEU A 195 -7.48 22.67 9.07
N ASN A 196 -8.58 23.20 9.59
CA ASN A 196 -9.88 22.55 9.55
C ASN A 196 -10.42 22.49 8.11
N GLU A 197 -11.32 21.55 7.83
CA GLU A 197 -11.82 21.28 6.47
C GLU A 197 -12.35 22.53 5.74
N TYR A 198 -13.15 23.38 6.39
CA TYR A 198 -13.69 24.59 5.78
C TYR A 198 -12.61 25.63 5.46
N GLN A 199 -11.54 25.68 6.24
CA GLN A 199 -10.40 26.56 6.01
C GLN A 199 -9.55 26.03 4.85
N GLN A 200 -9.33 24.71 4.78
CA GLN A 200 -8.68 24.08 3.62
C GLN A 200 -9.48 24.32 2.34
N ALA A 201 -10.81 24.20 2.40
CA ALA A 201 -11.70 24.47 1.27
C ALA A 201 -11.57 25.91 0.77
N TYR A 202 -11.42 26.89 1.69
CA TYR A 202 -11.15 28.28 1.33
C TYR A 202 -9.82 28.42 0.56
N PHE A 203 -8.71 27.94 1.11
CA PHE A 203 -7.39 28.15 0.50
C PHE A 203 -7.17 27.34 -0.79
N CYS A 204 -7.67 26.10 -0.86
CA CYS A 204 -7.52 25.25 -2.05
C CYS A 204 -8.35 25.72 -3.24
N ASN A 205 -9.38 26.54 -3.01
CA ASN A 205 -10.23 27.10 -4.07
C ASN A 205 -10.05 28.62 -4.25
N LEU A 206 -9.05 29.22 -3.57
CA LEU A 206 -8.85 30.67 -3.52
C LEU A 206 -8.71 31.26 -4.92
N ASP A 207 -9.45 32.34 -5.19
CA ASP A 207 -9.31 33.10 -6.44
C ASP A 207 -7.83 33.49 -6.64
N ARG A 208 -7.26 33.11 -7.79
CA ARG A 208 -5.83 33.31 -8.11
C ARG A 208 -5.42 34.78 -8.15
N LYS A 209 -6.36 35.72 -8.16
CA LYS A 209 -6.11 37.15 -8.02
C LYS A 209 -5.72 37.55 -6.59
N ILE A 210 -6.05 36.73 -5.59
CA ILE A 210 -5.69 36.93 -4.19
C ILE A 210 -4.36 36.21 -3.96
N SER A 211 -3.31 36.98 -3.73
CA SER A 211 -1.93 36.47 -3.71
C SER A 211 -1.20 36.75 -2.39
N SER A 212 -1.74 37.63 -1.54
CA SER A 212 -1.12 38.00 -0.27
C SER A 212 -2.02 37.76 0.94
N PRO A 213 -1.44 37.54 2.14
CA PRO A 213 -2.21 37.41 3.37
C PRO A 213 -3.11 38.63 3.66
N THR A 214 -2.66 39.84 3.30
CA THR A 214 -3.45 41.07 3.44
C THR A 214 -4.71 41.06 2.58
N GLU A 215 -4.61 40.59 1.33
CA GLU A 215 -5.76 40.46 0.44
C GLU A 215 -6.74 39.38 0.91
N VAL A 216 -6.24 38.28 1.49
CA VAL A 216 -7.09 37.25 2.14
C VAL A 216 -7.90 37.84 3.28
N VAL A 217 -7.26 38.63 4.16
CA VAL A 217 -7.94 39.32 5.26
C VAL A 217 -9.02 40.26 4.73
N GLN A 218 -8.73 41.01 3.66
CA GLN A 218 -9.70 41.91 3.04
C GLN A 218 -10.87 41.15 2.40
N ASP A 219 -10.59 40.10 1.64
CA ASP A 219 -11.60 39.26 1.00
C ASP A 219 -12.54 38.62 2.02
N PHE A 220 -11.98 38.05 3.09
CA PHE A 220 -12.77 37.44 4.14
C PHE A 220 -13.58 38.46 4.96
N ASN A 221 -13.03 39.64 5.25
CA ASN A 221 -13.79 40.70 5.91
C ASN A 221 -14.97 41.19 5.04
N ASN A 222 -14.77 41.32 3.72
CA ASN A 222 -15.84 41.64 2.79
C ASN A 222 -16.92 40.55 2.80
N PHE A 223 -16.51 39.28 2.83
CA PHE A 223 -17.44 38.17 2.98
C PHE A 223 -18.25 38.25 4.28
N LEU A 224 -17.64 38.56 5.43
CA LEU A 224 -18.35 38.68 6.71
C LEU A 224 -19.41 39.80 6.70
N LEU A 225 -19.15 40.90 5.98
CA LEU A 225 -20.15 41.96 5.76
C LEU A 225 -21.32 41.45 4.91
N THR A 226 -21.03 40.74 3.82
CA THR A 226 -22.04 40.09 2.97
C THR A 226 -22.85 39.06 3.75
N TRP A 227 -22.20 38.20 4.53
CA TRP A 227 -22.84 37.20 5.38
C TRP A 227 -23.77 37.85 6.42
N SER A 228 -23.30 38.92 7.07
CA SER A 228 -24.14 39.70 7.99
C SER A 228 -25.37 40.29 7.29
N SER A 229 -25.25 40.70 6.02
CA SER A 229 -26.40 41.15 5.23
C SER A 229 -27.34 39.99 4.86
N ILE A 230 -26.82 38.81 4.55
CA ILE A 230 -27.62 37.61 4.25
C ILE A 230 -28.44 37.23 5.47
N ASN A 231 -27.80 37.15 6.64
CA ASN A 231 -28.46 36.84 7.92
C ASN A 231 -29.58 37.83 8.26
N LYS A 232 -29.41 39.12 7.94
CA LYS A 232 -30.45 40.15 8.16
C LYS A 232 -31.59 40.10 7.14
N LYS A 233 -31.32 39.69 5.90
CA LYS A 233 -32.31 39.62 4.82
C LYS A 233 -33.11 38.32 4.83
N ALA A 234 -32.61 37.28 5.48
CA ALA A 234 -33.36 36.05 5.70
C ALA A 234 -34.64 36.37 6.48
N LEU A 235 -35.80 36.04 5.88
CA LEU A 235 -37.12 36.36 6.44
C LEU A 235 -37.34 35.77 7.84
N SER A 236 -36.64 34.67 8.16
CA SER A 236 -36.57 34.08 9.49
C SER A 236 -35.30 33.21 9.65
N PRO A 237 -34.86 32.90 10.88
CA PRO A 237 -33.80 31.92 11.13
C PRO A 237 -34.10 30.52 10.57
N LEU A 238 -35.40 30.16 10.51
CA LEU A 238 -35.86 28.90 9.93
C LEU A 238 -35.61 28.85 8.42
N SER A 239 -35.80 29.99 7.72
CA SER A 239 -35.52 30.12 6.29
C SER A 239 -34.05 29.90 5.97
N LEU A 240 -33.15 30.52 6.74
CA LEU A 240 -31.71 30.38 6.53
C LEU A 240 -31.23 28.95 6.83
N SER A 241 -31.75 28.32 7.88
CA SER A 241 -31.44 26.92 8.20
C SER A 241 -31.83 25.98 7.05
N MET A 242 -33.02 26.18 6.45
CA MET A 242 -33.44 25.42 5.27
C MET A 242 -32.53 25.66 4.07
N GLU A 243 -32.12 26.90 3.81
CA GLU A 243 -31.18 27.22 2.73
C GLU A 243 -29.81 26.57 2.93
N LEU A 244 -29.30 26.53 4.17
CA LEU A 244 -28.05 25.84 4.51
C LEU A 244 -28.19 24.32 4.35
N GLN A 245 -29.32 23.73 4.77
CA GLN A 245 -29.60 22.32 4.52
C GLN A 245 -29.65 22.00 3.02
N GLN A 246 -30.21 22.90 2.21
CA GLN A 246 -30.23 22.75 0.75
C GLN A 246 -28.82 22.78 0.14
N ILE A 247 -27.93 23.64 0.66
CA ILE A 247 -26.52 23.71 0.27
C ILE A 247 -25.78 22.43 0.65
N ALA A 248 -25.96 21.95 1.89
CA ALA A 248 -25.33 20.72 2.38
C ALA A 248 -25.78 19.49 1.57
N ALA A 249 -27.06 19.43 1.19
CA ALA A 249 -27.61 18.39 0.32
C ALA A 249 -27.30 18.59 -1.18
N ASN A 250 -26.60 19.67 -1.55
CA ASN A 250 -26.30 20.06 -2.94
C ASN A 250 -27.54 20.06 -3.86
N SER A 251 -28.64 20.64 -3.36
CA SER A 251 -29.96 20.60 -3.99
C SER A 251 -30.30 21.93 -4.69
N VAL A 252 -31.42 22.58 -4.34
CA VAL A 252 -31.80 23.89 -4.88
C VAL A 252 -30.96 24.97 -4.19
N LEU A 253 -29.89 25.41 -4.86
CA LEU A 253 -28.96 26.38 -4.27
C LEU A 253 -29.56 27.80 -4.19
N PRO A 254 -29.47 28.48 -3.02
CA PRO A 254 -29.89 29.87 -2.86
C PRO A 254 -29.13 30.82 -3.79
N GLU A 255 -29.78 31.90 -4.21
CA GLU A 255 -29.19 32.85 -5.16
C GLU A 255 -27.96 33.56 -4.59
N TRP A 256 -27.97 33.92 -3.30
CA TRP A 256 -26.82 34.52 -2.64
C TRP A 256 -25.60 33.60 -2.64
N PHE A 257 -25.81 32.28 -2.54
CA PHE A 257 -24.73 31.29 -2.54
C PHE A 257 -24.08 31.22 -3.92
N LYS A 258 -24.88 31.22 -5.00
CA LYS A 258 -24.38 31.20 -6.38
C LYS A 258 -23.55 32.43 -6.74
N GLN A 259 -23.79 33.55 -6.06
CA GLN A 259 -23.07 34.82 -6.26
C GLN A 259 -21.74 34.89 -5.49
N LEU A 260 -21.49 33.97 -4.56
CA LEU A 260 -20.21 33.91 -3.85
C LEU A 260 -19.07 33.48 -4.79
N LYS A 261 -17.85 33.90 -4.44
CA LYS A 261 -16.63 33.40 -5.11
C LYS A 261 -16.43 31.91 -4.83
N PRO A 262 -15.74 31.15 -5.71
CA PRO A 262 -15.60 29.70 -5.57
C PRO A 262 -15.09 29.24 -4.20
N HIS A 263 -14.06 29.88 -3.64
CA HIS A 263 -13.55 29.54 -2.30
C HIS A 263 -14.54 29.78 -1.16
N LEU A 264 -15.37 30.81 -1.28
CA LEU A 264 -16.42 31.12 -0.30
C LEU A 264 -17.58 30.13 -0.43
N GLN A 265 -17.93 29.71 -1.66
CA GLN A 265 -18.93 28.67 -1.90
C GLN A 265 -18.51 27.36 -1.23
N GLU A 266 -17.28 26.90 -1.47
CA GLU A 266 -16.81 25.63 -0.92
C GLU A 266 -16.61 25.68 0.59
N MET A 267 -16.12 26.79 1.15
CA MET A 267 -16.11 26.99 2.60
C MET A 267 -17.52 26.92 3.20
N ILE A 268 -18.50 27.61 2.61
CA ILE A 268 -19.88 27.61 3.11
C ILE A 268 -20.54 26.25 2.91
N ARG A 269 -20.20 25.50 1.86
CA ARG A 269 -20.69 24.13 1.67
C ARG A 269 -20.31 23.22 2.83
N VAL A 270 -19.08 23.32 3.31
CA VAL A 270 -18.62 22.57 4.50
C VAL A 270 -19.33 23.06 5.76
N LEU A 271 -19.39 24.37 5.97
CA LEU A 271 -20.03 24.94 7.18
C LEU A 271 -21.54 24.71 7.24
N ALA A 272 -22.22 24.60 6.10
CA ALA A 272 -23.66 24.38 6.02
C ALA A 272 -24.09 22.99 6.53
N ALA A 273 -23.16 22.02 6.64
CA ALA A 273 -23.42 20.73 7.25
C ALA A 273 -23.63 20.82 8.78
N ASP A 274 -23.11 21.87 9.42
CA ASP A 274 -23.32 22.17 10.84
C ASP A 274 -23.67 23.66 11.05
N PRO A 275 -24.93 24.06 10.76
CA PRO A 275 -25.37 25.45 10.87
C PRO A 275 -25.22 26.04 12.27
N VAL A 276 -25.20 25.21 13.32
CA VAL A 276 -25.15 25.67 14.72
C VAL A 276 -23.81 26.32 15.04
N ASN A 277 -22.71 25.77 14.52
CA ASN A 277 -21.36 26.24 14.79
C ASN A 277 -20.80 27.17 13.69
N LEU A 278 -21.59 27.45 12.64
CA LEU A 278 -21.15 28.20 11.46
C LEU A 278 -20.58 29.59 11.82
N ASP A 279 -21.34 30.41 12.54
CA ASP A 279 -20.89 31.78 12.87
C ASP A 279 -19.65 31.79 13.77
N GLU A 280 -19.52 30.81 14.67
CA GLU A 280 -18.34 30.67 15.53
C GLU A 280 -17.10 30.26 14.71
N ASN A 281 -17.26 29.30 13.78
CA ASN A 281 -16.19 28.91 12.86
C ASN A 281 -15.73 30.08 11.98
N LEU A 282 -16.65 30.94 11.52
CA LEU A 282 -16.29 32.16 10.78
C LEU A 282 -15.46 33.13 11.64
N LYS A 283 -15.81 33.32 12.91
CA LYS A 283 -15.03 34.15 13.85
C LYS A 283 -13.64 33.55 14.12
N GLN A 284 -13.57 32.23 14.32
CA GLN A 284 -12.30 31.53 14.53
C GLN A 284 -11.38 31.66 13.32
N PHE A 285 -11.92 31.52 12.11
CA PHE A 285 -11.14 31.71 10.90
C PHE A 285 -10.66 33.14 10.71
N LYS A 286 -11.50 34.14 11.03
CA LYS A 286 -11.06 35.55 11.08
C LYS A 286 -9.86 35.71 12.02
N LYS A 287 -9.94 35.14 13.23
CA LYS A 287 -8.87 35.21 14.24
C LYS A 287 -7.57 34.56 13.75
N LEU A 288 -7.68 33.44 13.03
CA LEU A 288 -6.52 32.76 12.44
C LEU A 288 -5.83 33.65 11.39
N ILE A 289 -6.56 34.15 10.39
CA ILE A 289 -5.96 34.86 9.25
C ILE A 289 -5.39 36.23 9.60
N ILE A 290 -5.85 36.86 10.68
CA ILE A 290 -5.26 38.13 11.17
C ILE A 290 -4.01 37.91 12.02
N SER A 291 -3.74 36.68 12.48
CA SER A 291 -2.58 36.40 13.33
C SER A 291 -1.26 36.58 12.58
N GLU A 292 -0.29 37.21 13.23
CA GLU A 292 1.03 37.46 12.62
C GLU A 292 1.80 36.17 12.34
N SER A 293 1.61 35.13 13.17
CA SER A 293 2.18 33.80 12.93
C SER A 293 1.68 33.22 11.60
N PHE A 294 0.36 33.22 11.38
CA PHE A 294 -0.22 32.70 10.15
C PHE A 294 0.22 33.50 8.92
N LYS A 295 0.21 34.84 8.99
CA LYS A 295 0.67 35.69 7.88
C LYS A 295 2.12 35.39 7.50
N LYS A 296 2.99 35.22 8.49
CA LYS A 296 4.40 34.89 8.27
C LYS A 296 4.58 33.50 7.66
N GLU A 297 3.89 32.49 8.18
CA GLU A 297 4.00 31.10 7.71
C GLU A 297 3.43 30.90 6.30
N SER A 298 2.36 31.63 5.95
CA SER A 298 1.67 31.49 4.67
C SER A 298 2.20 32.37 3.55
N ALA A 299 2.92 33.47 3.86
CA ALA A 299 3.31 34.49 2.89
C ALA A 299 3.94 33.94 1.59
N ASP A 300 4.86 32.99 1.71
CA ASP A 300 5.63 32.47 0.57
C ASP A 300 4.91 31.37 -0.23
N THR A 301 3.83 30.80 0.33
CA THR A 301 3.18 29.60 -0.23
C THR A 301 1.73 29.82 -0.64
N LEU A 302 1.07 30.85 -0.08
CA LEU A 302 -0.34 31.14 -0.25
C LEU A 302 -0.78 31.19 -1.72
N ALA A 303 -0.06 31.96 -2.55
CA ALA A 303 -0.38 32.17 -3.96
C ALA A 303 -0.31 30.88 -4.81
N HIS A 304 0.25 29.80 -4.26
CA HIS A 304 0.43 28.53 -4.96
C HIS A 304 -0.59 27.46 -4.57
N ILE A 305 -1.32 27.60 -3.45
CA ILE A 305 -2.20 26.54 -2.95
C ILE A 305 -3.32 26.22 -3.95
N SER A 306 -4.11 27.21 -4.37
CA SER A 306 -5.21 26.99 -5.34
C SER A 306 -4.75 26.77 -6.79
N SER A 307 -3.44 26.79 -7.02
CA SER A 307 -2.85 26.52 -8.34
C SER A 307 -2.59 25.04 -8.59
N LEU A 308 -2.72 24.21 -7.56
CA LEU A 308 -2.64 22.75 -7.60
C LEU A 308 -3.90 22.15 -6.98
N PRO A 309 -4.29 20.93 -7.37
CA PRO A 309 -5.53 20.33 -6.89
C PRO A 309 -5.45 19.95 -5.41
N GLN A 310 -6.58 20.06 -4.71
CA GLN A 310 -6.67 19.74 -3.27
C GLN A 310 -6.22 18.31 -2.93
N TRP A 311 -6.46 17.34 -3.83
CA TRP A 311 -6.04 15.94 -3.60
C TRP A 311 -4.53 15.80 -3.44
N TYR A 312 -3.73 16.67 -4.06
CA TYR A 312 -2.28 16.63 -3.95
C TYR A 312 -1.79 17.17 -2.59
N TRP A 313 -2.51 18.14 -2.02
CA TRP A 313 -2.14 18.76 -0.75
C TRP A 313 -2.44 17.89 0.47
N VAL A 314 -3.40 16.96 0.35
CA VAL A 314 -3.71 16.00 1.42
C VAL A 314 -2.80 14.76 1.39
N LEU A 315 -1.96 14.62 0.37
CA LEU A 315 -0.98 13.53 0.33
C LEU A 315 0.02 13.68 1.49
N PRO A 316 0.38 12.57 2.15
CA PRO A 316 1.50 12.56 3.09
C PRO A 316 2.79 13.08 2.43
N HIS A 317 3.63 13.71 3.24
CA HIS A 317 4.86 14.36 2.77
C HIS A 317 5.75 13.42 1.94
N HIS A 318 5.95 12.18 2.40
CA HIS A 318 6.73 11.16 1.68
C HIS A 318 6.08 10.75 0.36
N GLN A 319 4.75 10.67 0.26
CA GLN A 319 4.06 10.37 -1.01
C GLN A 319 4.25 11.48 -2.05
N GLN A 320 4.32 12.75 -1.63
CA GLN A 320 4.65 13.84 -2.56
C GLN A 320 6.07 13.72 -3.13
N PHE A 321 7.02 13.19 -2.35
CA PHE A 321 8.37 12.85 -2.85
C PHE A 321 8.36 11.63 -3.76
N PHE A 322 7.58 10.60 -3.44
CA PHE A 322 7.46 9.42 -4.29
C PHE A 322 6.84 9.77 -5.65
N LEU A 323 5.75 10.56 -5.65
CA LEU A 323 5.14 11.05 -6.89
C LEU A 323 6.11 11.92 -7.69
N GLU A 324 6.84 12.80 -7.03
CA GLU A 324 7.90 13.61 -7.66
C GLU A 324 8.95 12.73 -8.34
N HIS A 325 9.45 11.70 -7.65
CA HIS A 325 10.48 10.81 -8.17
C HIS A 325 10.00 10.09 -9.45
N VAL A 326 8.79 9.53 -9.43
CA VAL A 326 8.22 8.85 -10.62
C VAL A 326 8.00 9.84 -11.77
N LEU A 327 7.46 11.05 -11.50
CA LEU A 327 7.23 12.08 -12.52
C LEU A 327 8.52 12.66 -13.11
N LYS A 328 9.62 12.67 -12.34
CA LYS A 328 10.96 13.08 -12.81
C LYS A 328 11.55 12.04 -13.78
N GLY A 329 11.24 10.76 -13.57
CA GLY A 329 11.75 9.65 -14.39
C GLY A 329 11.10 9.47 -15.75
N VAL A 330 10.11 10.30 -16.12
CA VAL A 330 9.38 10.19 -17.38
C VAL A 330 9.27 11.52 -18.11
N ASP A 331 9.24 11.47 -19.45
CA ASP A 331 8.97 12.65 -20.27
C ASP A 331 7.48 13.01 -20.27
N LYS A 332 6.64 12.02 -20.58
CA LYS A 332 5.18 12.13 -20.55
C LYS A 332 4.66 11.72 -19.18
N VAL A 333 3.86 12.56 -18.54
CA VAL A 333 3.35 12.31 -17.18
C VAL A 333 2.39 11.12 -17.12
N GLU A 334 1.77 10.78 -18.25
CA GLU A 334 0.92 9.61 -18.44
C GLU A 334 1.69 8.32 -18.15
N ASP A 335 2.98 8.29 -18.50
CA ASP A 335 3.86 7.12 -18.36
C ASP A 335 4.16 6.83 -16.88
N ALA A 336 4.06 7.85 -16.01
CA ALA A 336 4.21 7.71 -14.57
C ALA A 336 3.01 7.07 -13.88
N VAL A 337 1.83 7.02 -14.52
CA VAL A 337 0.57 6.59 -13.89
C VAL A 337 -0.19 5.58 -14.75
N THR A 338 0.55 4.68 -15.39
CA THR A 338 -0.01 3.68 -16.33
C THR A 338 -0.70 2.51 -15.62
N PHE A 339 -0.42 2.33 -14.33
CA PHE A 339 -1.00 1.31 -13.46
C PHE A 339 -0.88 1.75 -12.01
N LEU A 340 -1.89 1.48 -11.19
CA LEU A 340 -1.82 1.63 -9.74
C LEU A 340 -2.07 0.27 -9.06
N SER A 341 -1.20 -0.09 -8.11
CA SER A 341 -1.41 -1.23 -7.22
C SER A 341 -2.73 -1.09 -6.47
N SER A 342 -3.41 -2.20 -6.18
CA SER A 342 -4.65 -2.24 -5.41
C SER A 342 -4.57 -1.57 -4.03
N ARG A 343 -3.36 -1.44 -3.47
CA ARG A 343 -3.09 -0.76 -2.19
C ARG A 343 -2.99 0.76 -2.36
N HIS A 344 -2.64 1.21 -3.56
CA HIS A 344 -2.42 2.61 -3.88
C HIS A 344 -3.76 3.29 -4.17
N ARG A 345 -4.44 3.75 -3.13
CA ARG A 345 -5.76 4.43 -3.25
C ARG A 345 -5.68 5.92 -2.95
N THR A 346 -4.48 6.48 -2.86
CA THR A 346 -4.25 7.88 -2.49
C THR A 346 -4.28 8.87 -3.65
N LEU A 347 -4.17 8.39 -4.90
CA LEU A 347 -4.35 9.20 -6.10
C LEU A 347 -5.77 9.01 -6.69
N PRO A 348 -6.39 10.05 -7.28
CA PRO A 348 -7.80 10.01 -7.71
C PRO A 348 -7.98 9.36 -9.09
N LEU A 349 -7.50 8.12 -9.24
CA LEU A 349 -7.67 7.26 -10.42
C LEU A 349 -7.86 5.78 -10.02
N PRO A 350 -8.46 4.93 -10.87
CA PRO A 350 -8.72 3.53 -10.54
C PRO A 350 -7.43 2.72 -10.34
N ALA A 351 -7.38 1.92 -9.28
CA ALA A 351 -6.30 0.96 -9.05
C ALA A 351 -6.70 -0.44 -9.51
N ASN A 352 -5.71 -1.26 -9.84
CA ASN A 352 -5.91 -2.64 -10.31
C ASN A 352 -6.92 -2.72 -11.47
N TYR A 353 -6.92 -1.70 -12.35
CA TYR A 353 -7.91 -1.55 -13.42
C TYR A 353 -7.54 -2.43 -14.62
N ALA A 354 -8.45 -3.31 -15.00
CA ALA A 354 -8.25 -4.26 -16.08
C ALA A 354 -9.58 -4.66 -16.75
N ALA A 355 -9.48 -5.25 -17.93
CA ALA A 355 -10.56 -5.94 -18.61
C ALA A 355 -10.27 -7.44 -18.68
N HIS A 356 -11.13 -8.23 -18.06
CA HIS A 356 -11.07 -9.67 -18.08
C HIS A 356 -11.92 -10.25 -19.21
N SER A 357 -11.42 -11.27 -19.91
CA SER A 357 -12.15 -11.96 -20.99
C SER A 357 -11.74 -13.43 -21.07
N LEU A 358 -12.59 -14.24 -21.70
CA LEU A 358 -12.39 -15.67 -21.89
C LEU A 358 -12.39 -16.00 -23.38
N LEU A 359 -11.36 -16.70 -23.84
CA LEU A 359 -11.18 -17.08 -25.25
C LEU A 359 -11.04 -18.60 -25.38
N GLY A 360 -11.49 -19.14 -26.51
CA GLY A 360 -11.20 -20.51 -26.94
C GLY A 360 -10.29 -20.48 -28.17
N ILE A 361 -9.31 -21.37 -28.25
CA ILE A 361 -8.43 -21.53 -29.41
C ILE A 361 -8.26 -23.01 -29.79
N SER A 362 -8.31 -23.29 -31.09
CA SER A 362 -8.05 -24.63 -31.67
C SER A 362 -6.59 -25.04 -31.57
N HIS A 363 -6.29 -26.34 -31.68
CA HIS A 363 -4.93 -26.88 -31.58
C HIS A 363 -3.93 -26.30 -32.60
N ASN A 364 -4.41 -25.93 -33.79
CA ASN A 364 -3.61 -25.34 -34.86
C ASN A 364 -3.74 -23.81 -34.95
N GLY A 365 -4.39 -23.17 -33.98
CA GLY A 365 -4.59 -21.72 -33.95
C GLY A 365 -5.51 -21.14 -35.03
N LYS A 366 -6.17 -21.97 -35.87
CA LYS A 366 -7.03 -21.48 -36.97
C LYS A 366 -8.37 -20.92 -36.51
N VAL A 367 -8.90 -21.43 -35.40
CA VAL A 367 -10.13 -20.95 -34.79
C VAL A 367 -9.79 -20.26 -33.48
N ILE A 368 -10.20 -18.99 -33.34
CA ILE A 368 -10.18 -18.23 -32.09
C ILE A 368 -11.60 -17.74 -31.85
N ARG A 369 -12.21 -18.13 -30.74
CA ARG A 369 -13.56 -17.74 -30.34
C ARG A 369 -13.51 -16.88 -29.09
N GLU A 370 -14.22 -15.76 -29.10
CA GLU A 370 -14.51 -15.01 -27.89
C GLU A 370 -15.64 -15.70 -27.13
N LEU A 371 -15.33 -16.37 -26.02
CA LEU A 371 -16.31 -17.05 -25.17
C LEU A 371 -17.02 -16.06 -24.24
N SER A 372 -16.37 -14.94 -23.92
CA SER A 372 -16.99 -13.82 -23.21
C SER A 372 -16.54 -12.48 -23.80
N LYS A 373 -17.44 -11.48 -23.76
CA LYS A 373 -17.02 -10.08 -23.90
C LYS A 373 -16.15 -9.65 -22.70
N LYS A 374 -15.53 -8.47 -22.82
CA LYS A 374 -14.74 -7.86 -21.75
C LYS A 374 -15.61 -7.57 -20.52
N ARG A 375 -15.15 -8.02 -19.35
CA ARG A 375 -15.69 -7.74 -18.02
C ARG A 375 -14.69 -6.86 -17.28
N TYR A 376 -15.10 -5.67 -16.90
CA TYR A 376 -14.19 -4.68 -16.32
C TYR A 376 -14.09 -4.85 -14.81
N ARG A 377 -12.87 -4.69 -14.29
CA ARG A 377 -12.57 -4.79 -12.86
C ARG A 377 -11.65 -3.67 -12.41
N SER A 378 -11.79 -3.27 -11.15
CA SER A 378 -10.79 -2.46 -10.45
C SER A 378 -10.89 -2.70 -8.95
N SER A 379 -10.01 -2.09 -8.16
CA SER A 379 -10.31 -1.79 -6.76
C SER A 379 -11.57 -0.94 -6.66
N HIS A 380 -12.21 -0.94 -5.49
CA HIS A 380 -13.46 -0.21 -5.25
C HIS A 380 -13.33 1.28 -5.63
N ILE A 381 -14.36 1.89 -6.26
CA ILE A 381 -14.26 3.27 -6.80
C ILE A 381 -13.97 4.34 -5.75
N ALA A 382 -14.47 4.17 -4.53
CA ALA A 382 -14.12 5.01 -3.39
C ALA A 382 -12.79 4.56 -2.75
N THR A 383 -12.05 5.50 -2.18
CA THR A 383 -10.77 5.22 -1.50
C THR A 383 -10.97 4.94 -0.02
N ARG A 384 -10.29 3.92 0.50
CA ARG A 384 -10.22 3.63 1.94
C ARG A 384 -9.14 4.46 2.65
N ASP A 385 -8.18 4.98 1.92
CA ASP A 385 -7.03 5.71 2.48
C ASP A 385 -7.39 7.17 2.78
N GLY A 386 -8.47 7.67 2.15
CA GLY A 386 -8.93 9.04 2.27
C GLY A 386 -10.19 9.24 3.11
N LEU A 387 -10.57 8.29 3.97
CA LEU A 387 -11.80 8.41 4.77
C LEU A 387 -11.77 9.57 5.77
N GLU A 388 -10.57 10.03 6.14
CA GLU A 388 -10.35 11.20 7.01
C GLU A 388 -10.05 12.49 6.22
N TRP A 389 -10.00 12.42 4.88
CA TRP A 389 -9.76 13.60 4.03
C TRP A 389 -11.03 14.45 3.86
N PRO A 390 -10.89 15.72 3.41
CA PRO A 390 -12.03 16.55 3.06
C PRO A 390 -13.01 15.83 2.12
N ALA A 391 -14.31 16.02 2.34
CA ALA A 391 -15.37 15.37 1.56
C ALA A 391 -15.23 15.65 0.06
N ALA A 392 -14.77 16.84 -0.31
CA ALA A 392 -14.48 17.22 -1.70
C ALA A 392 -13.41 16.31 -2.36
N VAL A 393 -12.37 15.92 -1.61
CA VAL A 393 -11.35 14.99 -2.11
C VAL A 393 -11.92 13.57 -2.21
N GLN A 394 -12.66 13.11 -1.21
CA GLN A 394 -13.33 11.80 -1.25
C GLN A 394 -14.28 11.68 -2.46
N GLN A 395 -15.05 12.74 -2.72
CA GLN A 395 -15.91 12.85 -3.90
C GLN A 395 -15.08 12.85 -5.19
N ARG A 396 -14.01 13.65 -5.27
CA ARG A 396 -13.11 13.67 -6.44
C ARG A 396 -12.60 12.27 -6.79
N HIS A 397 -12.20 11.47 -5.79
CA HIS A 397 -11.79 10.08 -6.01
C HIS A 397 -12.93 9.23 -6.57
N SER A 398 -14.08 9.20 -5.88
CA SER A 398 -15.20 8.34 -6.28
C SER A 398 -15.79 8.72 -7.63
N ASP A 399 -15.93 10.02 -7.93
CA ASP A 399 -16.50 10.52 -9.17
C ASP A 399 -15.55 10.30 -10.36
N SER A 400 -14.26 10.61 -10.20
CA SER A 400 -13.27 10.40 -11.27
C SER A 400 -13.08 8.91 -11.56
N ASN A 401 -13.04 8.08 -10.51
CA ASN A 401 -12.93 6.63 -10.67
C ASN A 401 -14.16 6.07 -11.33
N LEU A 402 -15.37 6.47 -10.91
CA LEU A 402 -16.62 6.04 -11.54
C LEU A 402 -16.65 6.46 -13.02
N ALA A 403 -16.29 7.71 -13.34
CA ALA A 403 -16.16 8.22 -14.69
C ALA A 403 -15.30 7.28 -15.55
N LYS A 404 -14.09 6.99 -15.05
CA LYS A 404 -13.09 6.18 -15.73
C LYS A 404 -13.51 4.72 -15.91
N VAL A 405 -14.02 4.05 -14.88
CA VAL A 405 -14.39 2.62 -14.99
C VAL A 405 -15.61 2.36 -15.89
N MET A 406 -16.35 3.42 -16.24
CA MET A 406 -17.47 3.38 -17.18
C MET A 406 -17.09 3.93 -18.57
N GLU A 407 -15.82 4.21 -18.84
CA GLU A 407 -15.39 4.84 -20.11
C GLU A 407 -15.72 4.00 -21.36
N HIS A 408 -15.86 2.68 -21.18
CA HIS A 408 -16.20 1.74 -22.24
C HIS A 408 -17.70 1.46 -22.37
N ALA A 409 -18.53 2.05 -21.52
CA ALA A 409 -19.98 1.93 -21.63
C ALA A 409 -20.52 2.86 -22.71
N GLN A 410 -21.35 2.34 -23.62
CA GLN A 410 -21.96 3.12 -24.69
C GLN A 410 -23.19 3.90 -24.21
N SER A 411 -23.52 4.99 -24.91
CA SER A 411 -24.72 5.77 -24.62
C SER A 411 -25.98 4.93 -24.79
N GLY A 412 -26.84 4.88 -23.76
CA GLY A 412 -28.08 4.09 -23.76
C GLY A 412 -27.90 2.59 -23.42
N GLN A 413 -26.66 2.10 -23.34
CA GLN A 413 -26.34 0.75 -22.91
C GLN A 413 -26.57 0.59 -21.40
N LEU A 414 -27.14 -0.55 -20.96
CA LEU A 414 -27.28 -0.83 -19.53
C LEU A 414 -25.89 -1.04 -18.92
N ALA A 415 -25.58 -0.35 -17.83
CA ALA A 415 -24.32 -0.52 -17.10
C ALA A 415 -24.58 -1.10 -15.70
N LEU A 416 -23.72 -2.03 -15.29
CA LEU A 416 -23.72 -2.60 -13.94
C LEU A 416 -22.47 -2.14 -13.18
N LEU A 417 -22.70 -1.69 -11.95
CA LEU A 417 -21.68 -1.55 -10.92
C LEU A 417 -21.96 -2.59 -9.84
N GLN A 418 -21.25 -3.71 -9.91
CA GLN A 418 -21.35 -4.78 -8.92
C GLN A 418 -20.25 -4.63 -7.86
N THR A 419 -20.62 -4.57 -6.58
CA THR A 419 -19.67 -4.55 -5.47
C THR A 419 -19.76 -5.82 -4.63
N LEU A 420 -18.60 -6.36 -4.28
CA LEU A 420 -18.46 -7.54 -3.43
C LEU A 420 -17.81 -7.11 -2.11
N ILE A 421 -18.50 -6.23 -1.37
CA ILE A 421 -18.06 -5.70 -0.07
C ILE A 421 -19.11 -5.99 1.00
N SER A 422 -18.72 -5.95 2.27
CA SER A 422 -19.56 -6.37 3.38
C SER A 422 -19.73 -5.23 4.40
N PRO A 423 -20.60 -4.24 4.12
CA PRO A 423 -20.88 -3.14 5.04
C PRO A 423 -21.25 -3.64 6.43
N ILE A 424 -20.55 -3.16 7.45
CA ILE A 424 -20.79 -3.52 8.85
C ILE A 424 -20.72 -2.29 9.73
N HIS A 425 -21.66 -2.16 10.66
CA HIS A 425 -21.68 -1.08 11.64
C HIS A 425 -20.77 -1.40 12.84
N ALA A 426 -20.21 -0.36 13.47
CA ALA A 426 -19.36 -0.50 14.65
C ALA A 426 -19.99 -1.33 15.78
N VAL A 427 -21.31 -1.18 15.98
CA VAL A 427 -22.05 -1.92 17.02
C VAL A 427 -22.13 -3.43 16.78
N ASP A 428 -21.93 -3.87 15.54
CA ASP A 428 -22.04 -5.27 15.12
C ASP A 428 -20.71 -5.90 14.72
N TYR A 429 -19.64 -5.10 14.61
CA TYR A 429 -18.33 -5.58 14.21
C TYR A 429 -17.67 -6.42 15.31
N VAL A 430 -17.25 -7.62 14.93
CA VAL A 430 -16.43 -8.51 15.74
C VAL A 430 -15.17 -8.79 14.92
N PRO A 431 -13.96 -8.46 15.41
CA PRO A 431 -12.73 -8.86 14.75
C PRO A 431 -12.64 -10.39 14.64
N THR A 432 -12.58 -10.90 13.42
CA THR A 432 -12.47 -12.35 13.14
C THR A 432 -11.35 -12.61 12.13
N TRP A 433 -11.07 -13.88 11.87
CA TRP A 433 -10.10 -14.30 10.86
C TRP A 433 -10.46 -13.82 9.44
N ILE A 434 -11.73 -13.54 9.13
CA ILE A 434 -12.17 -13.01 7.83
C ILE A 434 -11.63 -11.59 7.60
N THR A 435 -11.45 -10.82 8.69
CA THR A 435 -10.96 -9.43 8.66
C THR A 435 -9.53 -9.31 9.21
N ASP A 436 -8.75 -10.39 9.23
CA ASP A 436 -7.40 -10.47 9.81
C ASP A 436 -7.31 -10.02 11.28
N TYR A 437 -8.40 -10.15 12.04
CA TYR A 437 -8.53 -9.62 13.40
C TYR A 437 -8.27 -8.11 13.49
N LEU A 438 -8.59 -7.35 12.43
CA LEU A 438 -8.39 -5.90 12.39
C LEU A 438 -9.08 -5.23 13.59
N PRO A 439 -8.36 -4.49 14.45
CA PRO A 439 -8.96 -3.85 15.63
C PRO A 439 -9.86 -2.67 15.25
N THR A 440 -9.65 -2.08 14.07
CA THR A 440 -10.45 -0.98 13.53
C THR A 440 -11.60 -1.52 12.67
N LEU A 441 -12.66 -0.73 12.54
CA LEU A 441 -13.80 -1.06 11.68
C LEU A 441 -13.34 -1.21 10.21
N PRO A 442 -13.80 -2.25 9.48
CA PRO A 442 -13.56 -2.35 8.04
C PRO A 442 -14.16 -1.14 7.28
N PRO A 443 -13.54 -0.69 6.19
CA PRO A 443 -13.97 0.52 5.48
C PRO A 443 -15.27 0.33 4.67
N ASP A 444 -15.75 -0.91 4.53
CA ASP A 444 -16.82 -1.33 3.62
C ASP A 444 -18.09 -0.49 3.71
N LEU A 445 -18.51 -0.07 4.91
CA LEU A 445 -19.72 0.74 5.07
C LEU A 445 -19.57 2.14 4.45
N GLU A 446 -18.45 2.81 4.69
CA GLU A 446 -18.21 4.14 4.13
C GLU A 446 -17.95 4.06 2.62
N LEU A 447 -17.23 3.03 2.15
CA LEU A 447 -17.05 2.76 0.73
C LEU A 447 -18.40 2.57 0.02
N TYR A 448 -19.32 1.80 0.60
CA TYR A 448 -20.66 1.58 0.07
C TYR A 448 -21.44 2.90 -0.09
N LYS A 449 -21.43 3.75 0.94
CA LYS A 449 -22.10 5.07 0.90
C LYS A 449 -21.50 5.99 -0.16
N LEU A 450 -20.16 6.06 -0.23
CA LEU A 450 -19.45 6.91 -1.19
C LEU A 450 -19.73 6.48 -2.64
N ALA A 451 -19.78 5.18 -2.92
CA ALA A 451 -20.13 4.67 -4.24
C ALA A 451 -21.59 4.97 -4.63
N ARG A 452 -22.54 4.83 -3.69
CA ARG A 452 -23.95 5.21 -3.90
C ARG A 452 -24.08 6.69 -4.25
N ALA A 453 -23.42 7.56 -3.47
CA ALA A 453 -23.45 8.99 -3.71
C ALA A 453 -22.82 9.37 -5.07
N ALA A 454 -21.74 8.70 -5.49
CA ALA A 454 -21.12 8.94 -6.80
C ALA A 454 -22.05 8.55 -7.97
N VAL A 455 -22.75 7.40 -7.86
CA VAL A 455 -23.72 6.99 -8.88
C VAL A 455 -24.91 7.94 -8.93
N GLU A 456 -25.41 8.40 -7.78
CA GLU A 456 -26.50 9.38 -7.71
C GLU A 456 -26.12 10.71 -8.39
N ARG A 457 -24.91 11.23 -8.14
CA ARG A 457 -24.39 12.43 -8.81
C ARG A 457 -24.29 12.24 -10.33
N ARG A 458 -24.00 11.02 -10.79
CA ARG A 458 -23.88 10.68 -12.23
C ARG A 458 -25.20 10.30 -12.90
N ALA A 459 -26.29 10.13 -12.17
CA ALA A 459 -27.55 9.60 -12.70
C ALA A 459 -28.12 10.37 -13.91
N LYS A 460 -27.79 11.67 -14.04
CA LYS A 460 -28.19 12.51 -15.19
C LYS A 460 -27.42 12.20 -16.48
N ILE A 461 -26.24 11.60 -16.37
CA ILE A 461 -25.36 11.27 -17.51
C ILE A 461 -25.60 9.81 -17.93
N GLN A 462 -25.67 8.91 -16.96
CA GLN A 462 -25.81 7.49 -17.21
C GLN A 462 -26.58 6.82 -16.07
N SER A 463 -27.57 5.99 -16.42
CA SER A 463 -28.21 5.11 -15.46
C SER A 463 -27.34 3.88 -15.24
N ILE A 464 -26.99 3.61 -13.98
CA ILE A 464 -26.11 2.51 -13.58
C ILE A 464 -26.86 1.66 -12.56
N GLN A 465 -27.02 0.36 -12.85
CA GLN A 465 -27.53 -0.60 -11.87
C GLN A 465 -26.46 -0.88 -10.83
N GLN A 466 -26.83 -0.90 -9.56
CA GLN A 466 -25.89 -1.07 -8.46
C GLN A 466 -26.26 -2.29 -7.63
N ASN A 467 -25.46 -3.35 -7.67
CA ASN A 467 -25.72 -4.55 -6.89
C ASN A 467 -24.58 -4.76 -5.90
N ASN A 468 -24.89 -5.02 -4.63
CA ASN A 468 -23.87 -5.37 -3.64
C ASN A 468 -24.15 -6.73 -3.02
N HIS A 469 -23.14 -7.59 -3.02
CA HIS A 469 -23.21 -8.90 -2.37
C HIS A 469 -22.36 -8.91 -1.10
N PRO A 470 -22.94 -8.64 0.08
CA PRO A 470 -22.23 -8.86 1.33
C PRO A 470 -22.05 -10.36 1.56
N TYR A 471 -20.91 -10.76 2.10
CA TYR A 471 -20.73 -12.11 2.62
C TYR A 471 -19.70 -12.09 3.75
N ASN A 472 -20.19 -11.95 4.98
CA ASN A 472 -19.34 -11.78 6.16
C ASN A 472 -19.98 -12.42 7.40
N LEU A 473 -19.13 -12.78 8.37
CA LEU A 473 -19.54 -13.30 9.66
C LEU A 473 -19.16 -12.30 10.77
N ALA A 474 -20.17 -11.85 11.51
CA ALA A 474 -19.96 -11.15 12.78
C ALA A 474 -20.86 -11.78 13.85
N LYS A 475 -21.75 -11.03 14.52
CA LYS A 475 -22.78 -11.63 15.40
C LYS A 475 -23.72 -12.60 14.67
N ARG A 476 -23.95 -12.36 13.37
CA ARG A 476 -24.77 -13.16 12.46
C ARG A 476 -24.10 -13.19 11.09
N LEU A 477 -24.56 -14.10 10.23
CA LEU A 477 -24.17 -14.12 8.83
C LEU A 477 -24.83 -12.95 8.09
N TYR A 478 -24.03 -12.14 7.40
CA TYR A 478 -24.48 -11.09 6.50
C TYR A 478 -24.38 -11.59 5.06
N TYR A 479 -25.50 -11.62 4.34
CA TYR A 479 -25.62 -12.13 2.96
C TYR A 479 -26.73 -11.38 2.19
N THR A 480 -26.81 -11.56 0.86
CA THR A 480 -27.79 -10.87 0.01
C THR A 480 -29.21 -11.34 0.34
N GLN A 481 -30.09 -10.46 0.78
CA GLN A 481 -31.46 -10.84 1.17
C GLN A 481 -32.33 -11.16 -0.05
N SER A 482 -33.32 -12.04 0.11
CA SER A 482 -34.23 -12.42 -0.98
C SER A 482 -35.10 -11.25 -1.49
N ASN A 483 -35.31 -10.23 -0.64
CA ASN A 483 -36.02 -9.00 -0.96
C ASN A 483 -35.08 -7.80 -1.20
N ASP A 484 -33.82 -8.07 -1.56
CA ASP A 484 -32.84 -7.03 -1.88
C ASP A 484 -33.35 -6.11 -2.99
N LYS A 485 -33.35 -4.80 -2.72
CA LYS A 485 -34.00 -3.81 -3.61
C LYS A 485 -33.31 -3.69 -4.95
N ASP A 486 -31.98 -3.79 -4.96
CA ASP A 486 -31.20 -3.65 -6.20
C ASP A 486 -31.37 -4.89 -7.08
N SER A 487 -31.38 -6.08 -6.48
CA SER A 487 -31.65 -7.34 -7.15
C SER A 487 -33.03 -7.33 -7.83
N LEU A 488 -34.06 -6.84 -7.14
CA LEU A 488 -35.41 -6.68 -7.70
C LEU A 488 -35.45 -5.63 -8.82
N SER A 489 -34.69 -4.54 -8.68
CA SER A 489 -34.55 -3.51 -9.72
C SER A 489 -33.92 -4.08 -10.99
N LEU A 490 -32.82 -4.83 -10.86
CA LEU A 490 -32.15 -5.49 -11.97
C LEU A 490 -33.09 -6.46 -12.70
N LEU A 491 -33.82 -7.31 -11.96
CA LEU A 491 -34.84 -8.20 -12.53
C LEU A 491 -35.89 -7.42 -13.33
N ALA A 492 -36.42 -6.33 -12.76
CA ALA A 492 -37.44 -5.51 -13.42
C ALA A 492 -36.91 -4.82 -14.69
N VAL A 493 -35.66 -4.35 -14.68
CA VAL A 493 -35.02 -3.73 -15.84
C VAL A 493 -34.67 -4.75 -16.91
N ALA A 494 -34.02 -5.86 -16.56
CA ALA A 494 -33.58 -6.89 -17.49
C ALA A 494 -34.75 -7.65 -18.14
N LYS A 495 -35.88 -7.81 -17.45
CA LYS A 495 -37.09 -8.41 -18.02
C LYS A 495 -37.62 -7.67 -19.25
N LYS A 496 -37.33 -6.38 -19.39
CA LYS A 496 -37.69 -5.58 -20.57
C LYS A 496 -36.98 -6.06 -21.85
N TYR A 497 -35.87 -6.79 -21.71
CA TYR A 497 -35.06 -7.31 -22.82
C TYR A 497 -35.31 -8.80 -23.10
N ALA A 498 -36.09 -9.49 -22.27
CA ALA A 498 -36.23 -10.95 -22.33
C ALA A 498 -36.86 -11.46 -23.63
N SER A 499 -37.77 -10.71 -24.23
CA SER A 499 -38.41 -11.07 -25.51
C SER A 499 -37.50 -10.89 -26.72
N SER A 500 -36.51 -10.00 -26.64
CA SER A 500 -35.58 -9.67 -27.74
C SER A 500 -34.18 -10.27 -27.58
N THR A 501 -33.88 -10.86 -26.43
CA THR A 501 -32.54 -11.39 -26.09
C THR A 501 -32.61 -12.90 -25.86
N PRO A 502 -32.19 -13.73 -26.84
CA PRO A 502 -32.22 -15.17 -26.72
C PRO A 502 -31.47 -15.68 -25.47
N GLY A 503 -32.07 -16.62 -24.75
CA GLY A 503 -31.48 -17.22 -23.54
C GLY A 503 -31.56 -16.37 -22.26
N LEU A 504 -31.92 -15.08 -22.36
CA LEU A 504 -31.99 -14.20 -21.19
C LEU A 504 -33.04 -14.64 -20.18
N GLN A 505 -34.22 -15.08 -20.63
CA GLN A 505 -35.30 -15.52 -19.74
C GLN A 505 -34.85 -16.64 -18.78
N THR A 506 -34.06 -17.60 -19.28
CA THR A 506 -33.49 -18.68 -18.45
C THR A 506 -32.57 -18.14 -17.35
N LEU A 507 -31.73 -17.16 -17.65
CA LEU A 507 -30.86 -16.53 -16.65
C LEU A 507 -31.67 -15.75 -15.61
N LEU A 508 -32.73 -15.04 -16.02
CA LEU A 508 -33.61 -14.30 -15.10
C LEU A 508 -34.37 -15.24 -14.16
N ASP A 509 -34.86 -16.37 -14.69
CA ASP A 509 -35.56 -17.38 -13.89
C ASP A 509 -34.62 -18.03 -12.88
N GLN A 510 -33.39 -18.36 -13.28
CA GLN A 510 -32.35 -18.86 -12.38
C GLN A 510 -31.98 -17.82 -11.30
N TYR A 511 -31.73 -16.58 -11.69
CA TYR A 511 -31.39 -15.52 -10.73
C TYR A 511 -32.48 -15.31 -9.70
N LYS A 512 -33.75 -15.26 -10.14
CA LYS A 512 -34.90 -15.19 -9.24
C LYS A 512 -34.97 -16.41 -8.31
N SER A 513 -34.76 -17.62 -8.85
CA SER A 513 -34.78 -18.86 -8.06
C SER A 513 -33.69 -18.90 -6.99
N VAL A 514 -32.47 -18.46 -7.30
CA VAL A 514 -31.35 -18.37 -6.33
C VAL A 514 -31.61 -17.25 -5.31
N LEU A 515 -32.17 -16.12 -5.73
CA LEU A 515 -32.51 -15.03 -4.82
C LEU A 515 -33.57 -15.45 -3.80
N GLU A 516 -34.60 -16.16 -4.26
CA GLU A 516 -35.72 -16.68 -3.46
C GLU A 516 -35.41 -18.02 -2.76
N SER A 517 -34.28 -18.66 -3.05
CA SER A 517 -33.89 -19.92 -2.42
C SER A 517 -33.90 -19.74 -0.91
N LYS A 518 -34.70 -20.53 -0.20
CA LYS A 518 -34.91 -20.38 1.25
C LYS A 518 -33.57 -20.51 1.98
N ALA A 519 -33.36 -19.70 3.02
CA ALA A 519 -32.45 -20.05 4.11
C ALA A 519 -32.96 -21.38 4.70
N GLY A 520 -32.43 -22.51 4.24
CA GLY A 520 -33.04 -23.82 4.47
C GLY A 520 -33.22 -24.14 5.95
N SER A 521 -34.45 -24.55 6.32
CA SER A 521 -34.80 -25.16 7.61
C SER A 521 -34.36 -26.63 7.70
N ALA A 522 -33.18 -26.98 7.17
CA ALA A 522 -32.59 -28.31 7.21
C ALA A 522 -31.05 -28.19 7.30
N THR A 523 -30.57 -27.94 8.51
CA THR A 523 -29.21 -28.14 9.07
C THR A 523 -27.92 -27.65 8.36
N VAL A 524 -27.77 -27.54 7.03
CA VAL A 524 -26.58 -26.93 6.37
C VAL A 524 -26.98 -26.33 5.02
N PHE A 525 -26.76 -25.01 4.81
CA PHE A 525 -27.08 -24.31 3.55
C PHE A 525 -25.83 -23.61 3.00
N ASP A 526 -25.55 -23.79 1.70
CA ASP A 526 -24.37 -23.23 1.01
C ASP A 526 -24.59 -21.75 0.62
N TYR A 527 -24.43 -20.86 1.60
CA TYR A 527 -24.51 -19.42 1.34
C TYR A 527 -23.38 -18.90 0.45
N ALA A 528 -22.18 -19.50 0.51
CA ALA A 528 -21.04 -19.07 -0.32
C ALA A 528 -21.37 -19.32 -1.81
N GLY A 529 -21.88 -20.50 -2.13
CA GLY A 529 -22.34 -20.84 -3.47
C GLY A 529 -23.47 -19.93 -3.92
N ARG A 530 -24.45 -19.67 -3.05
CA ARG A 530 -25.54 -18.74 -3.38
C ARG A 530 -25.03 -17.36 -3.81
N GLU A 531 -24.10 -16.77 -3.07
CA GLU A 531 -23.57 -15.43 -3.41
C GLU A 531 -22.76 -15.44 -4.72
N LEU A 532 -22.04 -16.54 -5.02
CA LEU A 532 -21.34 -16.69 -6.30
C LEU A 532 -22.30 -16.85 -7.47
N PHE A 533 -23.36 -17.65 -7.32
CA PHE A 533 -24.40 -17.76 -8.35
C PHE A 533 -25.12 -16.43 -8.58
N LEU A 534 -25.51 -15.71 -7.53
CA LEU A 534 -26.13 -14.39 -7.67
C LEU A 534 -25.21 -13.46 -8.45
N SER A 535 -23.98 -13.27 -7.98
CA SER A 535 -23.04 -12.35 -8.63
C SER A 535 -22.70 -12.73 -10.07
N SER A 536 -22.55 -14.03 -10.37
CA SER A 536 -22.24 -14.50 -11.73
C SER A 536 -23.44 -14.35 -12.67
N LEU A 537 -24.65 -14.67 -12.21
CA LEU A 537 -25.87 -14.52 -13.00
C LEU A 537 -26.13 -13.06 -13.36
N GLU A 538 -25.84 -12.11 -12.46
CA GLU A 538 -25.90 -10.67 -12.79
C GLU A 538 -24.97 -10.32 -13.95
N GLN A 539 -23.72 -10.79 -13.90
CA GLN A 539 -22.75 -10.55 -14.98
C GLN A 539 -23.21 -11.20 -16.29
N LEU A 540 -23.71 -12.44 -16.25
CA LEU A 540 -24.24 -13.14 -17.42
C LEU A 540 -25.48 -12.46 -18.01
N ILE A 541 -26.39 -11.94 -17.17
CA ILE A 541 -27.55 -11.14 -17.59
C ILE A 541 -27.08 -9.91 -18.35
N ILE A 542 -26.13 -9.16 -17.78
CA ILE A 542 -25.57 -7.96 -18.41
C ILE A 542 -24.84 -8.28 -19.71
N LEU A 543 -24.05 -9.36 -19.75
CA LEU A 543 -23.38 -9.80 -20.97
C LEU A 543 -24.37 -10.20 -22.06
N ALA A 544 -25.45 -10.90 -21.71
CA ALA A 544 -26.47 -11.37 -22.66
C ALA A 544 -27.23 -10.21 -23.32
N ILE A 545 -27.55 -9.15 -22.57
CA ILE A 545 -28.22 -7.95 -23.11
C ILE A 545 -27.25 -6.97 -23.81
N ASP A 546 -25.99 -7.36 -23.97
CA ASP A 546 -24.93 -6.50 -24.45
C ASP A 546 -24.77 -5.21 -23.62
N GLY A 547 -24.81 -5.34 -22.30
CA GLY A 547 -24.56 -4.27 -21.34
C GLY A 547 -23.06 -4.07 -21.03
N HIS A 548 -22.75 -3.10 -20.17
CA HIS A 548 -21.40 -2.85 -19.65
C HIS A 548 -21.22 -3.52 -18.27
N PRO A 549 -20.53 -4.68 -18.21
CA PRO A 549 -20.24 -5.38 -16.96
C PRO A 549 -19.02 -4.77 -16.26
N TYR A 550 -19.24 -4.10 -15.13
CA TYR A 550 -18.17 -3.69 -14.23
C TYR A 550 -18.41 -4.23 -12.82
N GLY A 551 -17.33 -4.64 -12.15
CA GLY A 551 -17.42 -4.97 -10.73
C GLY A 551 -16.12 -4.87 -9.96
N SER A 552 -16.24 -4.80 -8.63
CA SER A 552 -15.10 -4.69 -7.71
C SER A 552 -15.39 -5.37 -6.38
N CYS A 553 -14.34 -5.84 -5.71
CA CYS A 553 -14.33 -5.94 -4.25
C CYS A 553 -13.49 -4.77 -3.69
N VAL A 554 -13.20 -4.72 -2.39
CA VAL A 554 -12.38 -3.63 -1.81
C VAL A 554 -11.09 -3.41 -2.63
N SER A 555 -10.34 -4.49 -2.87
CA SER A 555 -9.07 -4.50 -3.59
C SER A 555 -9.17 -4.79 -5.09
N GLY A 556 -10.29 -5.38 -5.55
CA GLY A 556 -10.48 -5.86 -6.93
C GLY A 556 -9.74 -7.16 -7.28
N LYS A 557 -9.01 -7.77 -6.34
CA LYS A 557 -8.16 -8.97 -6.58
C LYS A 557 -8.56 -10.23 -5.81
N ASP A 558 -9.46 -10.11 -4.82
CA ASP A 558 -9.84 -11.22 -3.94
C ASP A 558 -11.24 -11.77 -4.32
N ARG A 559 -12.32 -11.35 -3.66
CA ARG A 559 -13.70 -11.78 -4.01
C ARG A 559 -14.06 -11.57 -5.48
N LYS A 560 -13.55 -10.52 -6.12
CA LYS A 560 -13.75 -10.28 -7.55
C LYS A 560 -13.04 -11.32 -8.44
N ALA A 561 -11.88 -11.83 -8.03
CA ALA A 561 -11.24 -12.94 -8.73
C ALA A 561 -12.07 -14.22 -8.65
N ILE A 562 -12.64 -14.52 -7.47
CA ILE A 562 -13.50 -15.70 -7.28
C ILE A 562 -14.77 -15.60 -8.15
N GLU A 563 -15.39 -14.42 -8.22
CA GLU A 563 -16.52 -14.20 -9.12
C GLU A 563 -16.13 -14.42 -10.58
N LEU A 564 -14.99 -13.87 -11.05
CA LEU A 564 -14.55 -14.09 -12.43
C LEU A 564 -14.31 -15.57 -12.74
N ILE A 565 -13.66 -16.31 -11.83
CA ILE A 565 -13.47 -17.77 -11.94
C ILE A 565 -14.82 -18.49 -12.02
N HIS A 566 -15.76 -18.14 -11.16
CA HIS A 566 -17.07 -18.79 -11.12
C HIS A 566 -17.88 -18.50 -12.40
N THR A 567 -17.91 -17.24 -12.86
CA THR A 567 -18.56 -16.84 -14.11
C THR A 567 -17.90 -17.51 -15.32
N ASP A 568 -16.57 -17.60 -15.37
CA ASP A 568 -15.84 -18.34 -16.42
C ASP A 568 -16.26 -19.81 -16.43
N ALA A 569 -16.31 -20.45 -15.25
CA ALA A 569 -16.73 -21.84 -15.14
C ALA A 569 -18.17 -22.04 -15.64
N MET A 570 -19.08 -21.09 -15.40
CA MET A 570 -20.46 -21.16 -15.90
C MET A 570 -20.51 -21.08 -17.43
N ILE A 571 -19.69 -20.20 -18.04
CA ILE A 571 -19.58 -20.06 -19.49
C ILE A 571 -19.02 -21.35 -20.11
N LEU A 572 -17.93 -21.88 -19.55
CA LEU A 572 -17.33 -23.13 -20.01
C LEU A 572 -18.28 -24.32 -19.85
N TYR A 573 -19.02 -24.38 -18.74
CA TYR A 573 -20.04 -25.41 -18.52
C TYR A 573 -21.13 -25.35 -19.59
N LYS A 574 -21.60 -24.15 -19.93
CA LYS A 574 -22.61 -23.94 -20.98
C LYS A 574 -22.11 -24.38 -22.36
N GLU A 575 -20.86 -24.07 -22.69
CA GLU A 575 -20.24 -24.51 -23.95
C GLU A 575 -20.07 -26.04 -24.01
N LEU A 576 -19.73 -26.69 -22.89
CA LEU A 576 -19.50 -28.14 -22.82
C LEU A 576 -20.79 -28.96 -22.81
N TYR A 577 -21.81 -28.49 -22.11
CA TYR A 577 -22.99 -29.30 -21.77
C TYR A 577 -24.30 -28.73 -22.33
N GLY A 578 -24.25 -27.58 -23.01
CA GLY A 578 -25.41 -26.99 -23.69
C GLY A 578 -26.43 -26.34 -22.75
N CYS A 579 -26.26 -26.39 -21.43
CA CYS A 579 -27.11 -25.75 -20.42
C CYS A 579 -26.27 -24.99 -19.37
N TRP A 580 -26.87 -24.03 -18.68
CA TRP A 580 -26.20 -23.34 -17.56
C TRP A 580 -26.21 -24.25 -16.33
N PRO A 581 -25.13 -24.30 -15.52
CA PRO A 581 -25.18 -24.98 -14.23
C PRO A 581 -26.15 -24.23 -13.30
N ILE A 582 -26.82 -24.95 -12.41
CA ILE A 582 -27.79 -24.37 -11.46
C ILE A 582 -27.31 -24.52 -10.02
N PHE A 583 -27.77 -23.63 -9.14
CA PHE A 583 -27.39 -23.64 -7.73
C PHE A 583 -28.00 -24.83 -6.97
N ASP A 584 -29.32 -25.00 -7.08
CA ASP A 584 -30.05 -26.13 -6.51
C ASP A 584 -29.92 -27.33 -7.46
N GLU A 585 -28.72 -27.89 -7.56
CA GLU A 585 -28.38 -28.96 -8.51
C GLU A 585 -28.89 -30.32 -7.99
N PRO A 586 -29.97 -30.89 -8.57
CA PRO A 586 -30.51 -32.16 -8.12
C PRO A 586 -29.61 -33.35 -8.50
N GLN A 587 -28.75 -33.20 -9.51
CA GLN A 587 -27.90 -34.27 -10.01
C GLN A 587 -26.44 -34.08 -9.56
N ALA A 588 -26.00 -34.93 -8.63
CA ALA A 588 -24.62 -34.89 -8.12
C ALA A 588 -23.55 -34.90 -9.23
N LYS A 589 -23.80 -35.57 -10.37
CA LYS A 589 -22.88 -35.63 -11.51
C LYS A 589 -22.66 -34.27 -12.18
N ASP A 590 -23.71 -33.47 -12.31
CA ASP A 590 -23.65 -32.16 -12.96
C ASP A 590 -22.93 -31.15 -12.04
N ARG A 591 -23.17 -31.24 -10.72
CA ARG A 591 -22.38 -30.48 -9.74
C ARG A 591 -20.89 -30.83 -9.81
N ILE A 592 -20.52 -32.11 -9.87
CA ILE A 592 -19.12 -32.55 -9.96
C ILE A 592 -18.41 -31.98 -11.19
N ARG A 593 -19.11 -31.93 -12.34
CA ARG A 593 -18.56 -31.33 -13.57
C ARG A 593 -18.28 -29.84 -13.40
N PHE A 594 -19.23 -29.10 -12.82
CA PHE A 594 -19.06 -27.68 -12.55
C PHE A 594 -17.92 -27.42 -11.54
N VAL A 595 -17.89 -28.19 -10.44
CA VAL A 595 -16.82 -28.13 -9.42
C VAL A 595 -15.45 -28.37 -10.05
N SER A 596 -15.34 -29.32 -10.99
CA SER A 596 -14.09 -29.58 -11.70
C SER A 596 -13.61 -28.36 -12.49
N LEU A 597 -14.50 -27.71 -13.26
CA LEU A 597 -14.16 -26.51 -14.03
C LEU A 597 -13.70 -25.37 -13.13
N VAL A 598 -14.40 -25.13 -12.01
CA VAL A 598 -14.01 -24.12 -11.03
C VAL A 598 -12.64 -24.43 -10.44
N ALA A 599 -12.39 -25.69 -10.06
CA ALA A 599 -11.10 -26.12 -9.53
C ALA A 599 -9.97 -25.97 -10.57
N ASP A 600 -10.21 -26.32 -11.83
CA ASP A 600 -9.22 -26.16 -12.92
C ASP A 600 -8.85 -24.69 -13.13
N LEU A 601 -9.85 -23.80 -13.21
CA LEU A 601 -9.64 -22.36 -13.34
C LEU A 601 -8.92 -21.75 -12.12
N TYR A 602 -9.30 -22.15 -10.91
CA TYR A 602 -8.65 -21.70 -9.68
C TYR A 602 -7.19 -22.18 -9.61
N MET A 603 -6.93 -23.44 -9.95
CA MET A 603 -5.59 -24.06 -9.92
C MET A 603 -4.72 -23.66 -11.12
N SER A 604 -5.27 -23.04 -12.17
CA SER A 604 -4.48 -22.36 -13.20
C SER A 604 -3.66 -21.20 -12.61
N ARG A 605 -4.11 -20.67 -11.47
CA ARG A 605 -3.55 -19.54 -10.74
C ARG A 605 -3.51 -18.23 -11.53
N HIS A 606 -4.30 -18.10 -12.59
CA HIS A 606 -4.38 -16.87 -13.39
C HIS A 606 -4.75 -15.66 -12.52
N GLN A 607 -5.79 -15.79 -11.71
CA GLN A 607 -6.24 -14.70 -10.85
C GLN A 607 -5.28 -14.40 -9.69
N GLN A 608 -4.60 -15.42 -9.18
CA GLN A 608 -3.56 -15.29 -8.17
C GLN A 608 -2.35 -14.51 -8.70
N GLU A 609 -1.89 -14.79 -9.92
CA GLU A 609 -0.82 -14.01 -10.56
C GLU A 609 -1.25 -12.57 -10.84
N HIS A 610 -2.49 -12.35 -11.28
CA HIS A 610 -3.07 -11.01 -11.40
C HIS A 610 -3.04 -10.27 -10.05
N ALA A 611 -3.38 -10.95 -8.94
CA ALA A 611 -3.26 -10.38 -7.59
C ALA A 611 -1.79 -10.05 -7.24
N GLY A 612 -0.85 -10.94 -7.55
CA GLY A 612 0.58 -10.75 -7.29
C GLY A 612 1.21 -9.58 -8.05
N GLN A 613 0.69 -9.19 -9.22
CA GLN A 613 1.14 -7.97 -9.91
C GLN A 613 0.90 -6.67 -9.09
N ASN A 614 0.01 -6.70 -8.09
CA ASN A 614 -0.22 -5.57 -7.18
C ASN A 614 0.78 -5.50 -6.01
N ALA A 615 1.41 -6.62 -5.70
CA ALA A 615 2.47 -6.76 -4.69
C ALA A 615 3.23 -8.08 -5.00
N PRO A 616 4.31 -8.02 -5.80
CA PRO A 616 4.99 -9.24 -6.24
C PRO A 616 5.40 -10.11 -5.04
N GLY A 617 5.13 -11.40 -5.15
CA GLY A 617 5.24 -12.37 -4.07
C GLY A 617 3.98 -12.56 -3.22
N SER A 618 2.89 -11.90 -3.59
CA SER A 618 1.55 -12.09 -3.01
C SER A 618 0.58 -12.69 -4.04
N GLU A 619 1.06 -13.65 -4.84
CA GLU A 619 0.30 -14.36 -5.87
C GLU A 619 -0.69 -15.36 -5.25
N ALA A 620 -1.78 -14.86 -4.65
CA ALA A 620 -2.83 -15.69 -4.08
C ALA A 620 -4.15 -14.94 -3.90
N CYS A 621 -5.21 -15.68 -3.56
CA CYS A 621 -6.52 -15.12 -3.22
C CYS A 621 -6.73 -15.12 -1.70
N LYS A 622 -7.35 -14.05 -1.18
CA LYS A 622 -7.69 -13.93 0.24
C LYS A 622 -8.90 -14.77 0.64
N THR A 623 -8.80 -15.41 1.80
CA THR A 623 -9.82 -16.21 2.51
C THR A 623 -10.69 -17.12 1.60
N PRO A 624 -10.08 -17.94 0.72
CA PRO A 624 -10.83 -18.79 -0.21
C PRO A 624 -11.72 -19.82 0.51
N ASP A 625 -11.32 -20.33 1.67
CA ASP A 625 -12.13 -21.24 2.51
C ASP A 625 -13.46 -20.62 2.97
N TRP A 626 -13.56 -19.28 3.01
CA TRP A 626 -14.80 -18.60 3.33
C TRP A 626 -15.67 -18.43 2.08
N TYR A 627 -15.07 -17.97 0.98
CA TYR A 627 -15.81 -17.53 -0.20
C TYR A 627 -16.11 -18.64 -1.22
N LEU A 628 -15.44 -19.78 -1.14
CA LEU A 628 -15.72 -20.95 -1.98
C LEU A 628 -16.70 -21.89 -1.27
N PRO A 629 -17.64 -22.51 -2.01
CA PRO A 629 -18.40 -23.66 -1.54
C PRO A 629 -17.48 -24.78 -1.04
N GLU A 630 -17.94 -25.50 -0.02
CA GLU A 630 -17.15 -26.52 0.66
C GLU A 630 -16.68 -27.64 -0.29
N ASP A 631 -17.51 -28.03 -1.25
CA ASP A 631 -17.18 -29.07 -2.24
C ASP A 631 -16.09 -28.62 -3.22
N ILE A 632 -16.11 -27.36 -3.67
CA ILE A 632 -15.04 -26.76 -4.47
C ILE A 632 -13.75 -26.66 -3.66
N ALA A 633 -13.83 -26.16 -2.43
CA ALA A 633 -12.67 -26.03 -1.55
C ALA A 633 -12.02 -27.40 -1.26
N THR A 634 -12.84 -28.42 -1.03
CA THR A 634 -12.40 -29.80 -0.80
C THR A 634 -11.75 -30.41 -2.04
N GLU A 635 -12.34 -30.21 -3.21
CA GLU A 635 -11.76 -30.72 -4.46
C GLU A 635 -10.39 -30.10 -4.76
N ILE A 636 -10.21 -28.80 -4.52
CA ILE A 636 -8.91 -28.13 -4.68
C ILE A 636 -7.87 -28.71 -3.70
N LYS A 637 -8.21 -28.82 -2.42
CA LYS A 637 -7.32 -29.41 -1.38
C LYS A 637 -6.91 -30.83 -1.74
N LYS A 638 -7.86 -31.63 -2.22
CA LYS A 638 -7.65 -33.01 -2.67
C LYS A 638 -6.74 -33.08 -3.90
N ARG A 639 -6.96 -32.25 -4.92
CA ARG A 639 -6.11 -32.22 -6.14
C ARG A 639 -4.69 -31.75 -5.85
N LEU A 640 -4.51 -30.88 -4.87
CA LEU A 640 -3.20 -30.40 -4.43
C LEU A 640 -2.51 -31.35 -3.44
N ASP A 641 -3.24 -32.33 -2.91
CA ASP A 641 -2.78 -33.22 -1.84
C ASP A 641 -2.27 -32.42 -0.62
N ASN A 642 -3.04 -31.38 -0.23
CA ASN A 642 -2.70 -30.48 0.88
C ASN A 642 -3.95 -29.80 1.47
N ASP A 643 -4.36 -30.22 2.67
CA ASP A 643 -5.49 -29.62 3.40
C ASP A 643 -5.26 -28.15 3.80
N ARG A 644 -4.00 -27.70 3.86
CA ARG A 644 -3.61 -26.32 4.14
C ARG A 644 -3.52 -25.45 2.89
N ALA A 645 -3.68 -25.99 1.68
CA ALA A 645 -3.44 -25.24 0.43
C ALA A 645 -4.17 -23.89 0.37
N LEU A 646 -5.46 -23.87 0.75
CA LEU A 646 -6.28 -22.65 0.74
C LEU A 646 -5.90 -21.65 1.84
N LYS A 647 -5.38 -22.13 2.98
CA LYS A 647 -4.84 -21.28 4.05
C LYS A 647 -3.46 -20.72 3.69
N GLU A 648 -2.64 -21.49 2.98
CA GLU A 648 -1.36 -21.03 2.44
C GLU A 648 -1.56 -19.97 1.36
N GLU A 649 -2.59 -20.11 0.51
CA GLU A 649 -3.02 -19.06 -0.42
C GLU A 649 -3.39 -17.78 0.35
N ASP A 650 -4.26 -17.88 1.37
CA ASP A 650 -4.64 -16.71 2.17
C ASP A 650 -3.42 -16.03 2.83
N ARG A 651 -2.47 -16.82 3.33
CA ARG A 651 -1.21 -16.34 3.90
C ARG A 651 -0.38 -15.56 2.87
N VAL A 652 -0.23 -16.09 1.66
CA VAL A 652 0.50 -15.43 0.56
C VAL A 652 -0.22 -14.14 0.14
N ALA A 653 -1.56 -14.16 0.04
CA ALA A 653 -2.34 -12.99 -0.34
C ALA A 653 -2.22 -11.86 0.69
N THR A 654 -2.17 -12.22 1.97
CA THR A 654 -2.07 -11.31 3.11
C THR A 654 -0.69 -10.64 3.22
N ASN A 655 0.35 -11.21 2.59
CA ASN A 655 1.69 -10.61 2.57
C ASN A 655 1.79 -9.34 1.72
N ASN A 656 0.71 -8.95 1.01
CA ASN A 656 0.70 -7.77 0.15
C ASN A 656 0.91 -6.48 0.94
N GLU A 657 0.39 -6.37 2.16
CA GLU A 657 0.65 -5.24 3.06
C GLU A 657 1.85 -5.57 3.95
N VAL A 658 2.86 -4.69 4.00
CA VAL A 658 4.09 -4.93 4.80
C VAL A 658 3.77 -5.18 6.27
N LYS A 659 2.82 -4.44 6.85
CA LYS A 659 2.37 -4.65 8.24
C LYS A 659 1.79 -6.05 8.48
N ASN A 660 1.17 -6.63 7.46
CA ASN A 660 0.47 -7.91 7.55
C ASN A 660 1.41 -9.12 7.39
N ILE A 661 2.67 -8.91 6.96
CA ILE A 661 3.70 -9.95 6.99
C ILE A 661 3.91 -10.47 8.44
N PHE A 662 3.67 -9.63 9.44
CA PHE A 662 3.78 -9.98 10.86
C PHE A 662 2.44 -10.37 11.51
N ILE A 663 1.30 -10.19 10.83
CA ILE A 663 -0.02 -10.57 11.37
C ILE A 663 -0.21 -12.05 11.11
N GLY A 664 -0.41 -12.86 12.14
CA GLY A 664 -0.47 -14.33 12.00
C GLY A 664 0.87 -14.97 11.65
N GLY A 665 1.97 -14.19 11.71
CA GLY A 665 3.34 -14.66 11.58
C GLY A 665 3.88 -15.22 12.90
N HIS A 666 5.13 -15.66 12.90
CA HIS A 666 5.75 -16.35 14.02
C HIS A 666 6.05 -15.42 15.19
N LYS A 667 6.40 -14.14 14.91
CA LYS A 667 6.65 -13.12 15.93
C LYS A 667 6.21 -11.74 15.44
N LYS A 668 5.99 -10.80 16.38
CA LYS A 668 5.78 -9.38 16.05
C LYS A 668 7.09 -8.74 15.57
N VAL A 669 7.00 -7.67 14.79
CA VAL A 669 8.20 -6.98 14.24
C VAL A 669 9.23 -6.63 15.30
N LYS A 670 8.78 -6.17 16.48
CA LYS A 670 9.65 -5.76 17.60
C LYS A 670 10.52 -6.89 18.15
N GLU A 671 10.10 -8.13 17.98
CA GLU A 671 10.81 -9.32 18.48
C GLU A 671 11.90 -9.81 17.51
N TYR A 672 11.95 -9.23 16.30
CA TYR A 672 13.00 -9.48 15.31
C TYR A 672 14.08 -8.39 15.27
N LEU A 673 13.82 -7.23 15.89
CA LEU A 673 14.75 -6.11 15.89
C LEU A 673 15.99 -6.44 16.73
N LEU A 674 17.13 -5.91 16.32
CA LEU A 674 18.36 -6.02 17.09
C LEU A 674 18.27 -5.19 18.38
N PRO A 675 19.05 -5.54 19.41
CA PRO A 675 19.08 -4.75 20.64
C PRO A 675 19.62 -3.33 20.39
N LYS A 676 18.84 -2.31 20.74
CA LYS A 676 19.18 -0.87 20.67
C LYS A 676 20.07 -0.53 19.45
N ASP A 677 21.18 0.16 19.67
CA ASP A 677 22.02 0.77 18.66
C ASP A 677 23.00 -0.21 17.99
N THR A 678 22.77 -1.52 18.15
CA THR A 678 23.56 -2.58 17.50
C THR A 678 23.62 -2.38 16.00
N LEU A 679 22.47 -2.06 15.37
CA LEU A 679 22.40 -1.84 13.93
C LEU A 679 23.22 -0.60 13.52
N GLN A 680 23.13 0.50 14.27
CA GLN A 680 23.90 1.71 13.99
C GLN A 680 25.40 1.42 14.03
N CYS A 681 25.88 0.75 15.09
CA CYS A 681 27.28 0.38 15.23
C CYS A 681 27.76 -0.54 14.09
N ARG A 682 26.92 -1.50 13.67
CA ARG A 682 27.22 -2.39 12.55
C ARG A 682 27.38 -1.63 11.23
N LEU A 683 26.44 -0.73 10.92
CA LEU A 683 26.46 0.04 9.68
C LEU A 683 27.66 1.00 9.64
N VAL A 684 28.00 1.63 10.77
CA VAL A 684 29.17 2.51 10.88
C VAL A 684 30.48 1.73 10.72
N ALA A 685 30.62 0.57 11.37
CA ALA A 685 31.81 -0.28 11.21
C ALA A 685 31.98 -0.78 9.76
N ARG A 686 30.87 -1.10 9.08
CA ARG A 686 30.88 -1.46 7.65
C ARG A 686 31.33 -0.29 6.77
N GLN A 687 30.81 0.91 7.02
CA GLN A 687 31.18 2.10 6.26
C GLN A 687 32.64 2.52 6.48
N LEU A 688 33.18 2.33 7.70
CA LEU A 688 34.61 2.50 7.95
C LEU A 688 35.45 1.55 7.07
N GLY A 689 34.96 0.33 6.86
CA GLY A 689 35.61 -0.70 6.08
C GLY A 689 36.85 -1.27 6.77
N ASN A 690 37.37 -2.38 6.24
CA ASN A 690 38.47 -3.12 6.85
C ASN A 690 39.73 -2.27 7.08
N ALA A 691 40.09 -1.42 6.10
CA ALA A 691 41.29 -0.60 6.18
C ALA A 691 41.26 0.37 7.37
N ASN A 692 40.17 1.14 7.53
CA ASN A 692 40.07 2.10 8.63
C ASN A 692 39.83 1.40 9.97
N CYS A 693 39.04 0.31 10.01
CA CYS A 693 38.87 -0.48 11.23
C CYS A 693 40.21 -1.04 11.72
N ASN A 694 41.09 -1.51 10.83
CA ASN A 694 42.44 -1.93 11.19
C ASN A 694 43.26 -0.77 11.77
N ARG A 695 43.27 0.39 11.09
CA ARG A 695 44.01 1.58 11.58
C ARG A 695 43.56 2.03 12.97
N LEU A 696 42.24 2.11 13.18
CA LEU A 696 41.67 2.45 14.48
C LEU A 696 42.03 1.41 15.55
N TYR A 697 41.92 0.12 15.21
CA TYR A 697 42.28 -0.96 16.13
C TYR A 697 43.77 -0.93 16.50
N ASP A 698 44.65 -0.76 15.51
CA ASP A 698 46.10 -0.74 15.70
C ASP A 698 46.58 0.48 16.49
N ALA A 699 45.89 1.62 16.37
CA ALA A 699 46.17 2.80 17.20
C ALA A 699 45.61 2.67 18.62
N LEU A 700 44.43 2.06 18.77
CA LEU A 700 43.79 1.86 20.07
C LEU A 700 44.50 0.79 20.91
N HIS A 701 44.98 -0.28 20.28
CA HIS A 701 45.57 -1.44 20.97
C HIS A 701 46.77 -1.06 21.87
N PRO A 702 47.78 -0.31 21.42
CA PRO A 702 48.85 0.14 22.30
C PRO A 702 48.33 1.13 23.35
N LEU A 703 47.43 2.05 22.98
CA LEU A 703 46.90 3.05 23.90
C LEU A 703 46.11 2.42 25.07
N ILE A 704 45.22 1.47 24.79
CA ILE A 704 44.35 0.83 25.80
C ILE A 704 45.16 0.01 26.82
N ASN A 705 46.35 -0.45 26.43
CA ASN A 705 47.26 -1.21 27.29
C ASN A 705 48.06 -0.31 28.25
N GLU A 706 48.10 1.01 28.02
CA GLU A 706 48.65 2.00 28.97
C GLU A 706 47.62 2.36 30.05
N LYS A 707 47.30 1.38 30.91
CA LYS A 707 46.20 1.48 31.89
C LYS A 707 46.24 2.73 32.78
N SER A 708 47.42 3.26 33.07
CA SER A 708 47.61 4.49 33.88
C SER A 708 46.93 5.71 33.27
N LEU A 709 46.84 5.81 31.94
CA LEU A 709 46.19 6.93 31.25
C LEU A 709 44.68 6.98 31.46
N PHE A 710 44.06 5.89 31.92
CA PHE A 710 42.61 5.79 32.13
C PHE A 710 42.20 5.95 33.58
N ALA A 711 43.16 6.12 34.50
CA ALA A 711 42.88 6.44 35.89
C ALA A 711 42.05 7.74 35.97
N PRO A 712 40.90 7.75 36.68
CA PRO A 712 40.09 8.95 36.82
C PRO A 712 40.84 10.07 37.57
N VAL A 713 40.50 11.32 37.25
CA VAL A 713 41.04 12.49 37.95
C VAL A 713 40.40 12.55 39.34
N GLU A 714 41.21 12.68 40.39
CA GLU A 714 40.73 12.74 41.79
C GLU A 714 39.64 13.81 41.95
N SER A 715 38.48 13.40 42.45
CA SER A 715 37.35 14.30 42.75
C SER A 715 36.94 14.17 44.21
N SER A 716 36.70 15.29 44.89
CA SER A 716 36.33 15.39 46.31
C SER A 716 34.89 14.92 46.63
N SER A 717 34.33 13.99 45.84
CA SER A 717 32.87 13.79 45.71
C SER A 717 32.31 12.54 46.39
N TRP A 718 33.10 11.76 47.14
CA TRP A 718 32.63 10.49 47.70
C TRP A 718 32.74 10.45 49.23
N SER A 719 31.63 10.17 49.92
CA SER A 719 31.54 10.14 51.39
C SER A 719 30.87 8.87 51.94
N ALA A 720 30.89 7.75 51.21
CA ALA A 720 30.17 6.52 51.60
C ALA A 720 31.06 5.26 51.63
N LEU A 721 30.98 4.53 52.75
CA LEU A 721 31.68 3.29 53.10
C LEU A 721 31.53 2.10 52.11
N PHE A 722 30.62 2.18 51.14
CA PHE A 722 30.39 1.11 50.15
C PHE A 722 31.16 1.29 48.83
N PHE A 723 31.79 2.45 48.63
CA PHE A 723 32.71 2.71 47.51
C PHE A 723 34.08 3.08 48.11
N PRO A 724 34.83 2.11 48.68
CA PRO A 724 36.07 2.40 49.39
C PRO A 724 37.16 2.93 48.45
N ASP A 725 37.97 3.82 49.02
CA ASP A 725 39.03 4.65 48.43
C ASP A 725 40.31 3.85 48.06
N THR A 726 40.16 2.64 47.54
CA THR A 726 41.31 1.77 47.23
C THR A 726 41.52 1.66 45.73
N SER A 727 42.43 2.51 45.24
CA SER A 727 43.03 2.58 43.90
C SER A 727 42.16 3.13 42.76
N PRO A 728 42.70 4.00 41.87
CA PRO A 728 41.98 4.48 40.70
C PRO A 728 41.67 3.30 39.77
N THR A 729 40.42 2.83 39.80
CA THR A 729 39.98 1.73 38.95
C THR A 729 39.75 2.25 37.53
N THR A 730 40.19 1.45 36.55
CA THR A 730 39.97 1.75 35.14
C THR A 730 38.46 1.80 34.87
N PRO A 731 37.94 2.77 34.10
CA PRO A 731 36.52 2.81 33.80
C PRO A 731 36.04 1.51 33.17
N GLU A 732 34.91 0.96 33.62
CA GLU A 732 34.38 -0.35 33.17
C GLU A 732 34.30 -0.49 31.64
N GLY A 733 34.00 0.59 30.91
CA GLY A 733 34.00 0.55 29.43
C GLY A 733 35.38 0.37 28.80
N ILE A 734 36.43 0.93 29.40
CA ILE A 734 37.81 0.72 28.98
C ILE A 734 38.24 -0.72 29.28
N GLU A 735 37.82 -1.28 30.43
CA GLU A 735 38.04 -2.70 30.75
C GLU A 735 37.35 -3.62 29.74
N GLN A 736 36.08 -3.37 29.42
CA GLN A 736 35.34 -4.13 28.42
C GLN A 736 35.98 -4.06 27.02
N ILE A 737 36.48 -2.88 26.62
CA ILE A 737 37.22 -2.72 25.36
C ILE A 737 38.52 -3.50 25.40
N SER A 738 39.30 -3.39 26.48
CA SER A 738 40.54 -4.14 26.68
C SER A 738 40.31 -5.65 26.59
N ASP A 739 39.30 -6.17 27.30
CA ASP A 739 38.96 -7.60 27.29
C ASP A 739 38.57 -8.08 25.89
N LEU A 740 37.80 -7.27 25.15
CA LEU A 740 37.43 -7.57 23.77
C LEU A 740 38.67 -7.66 22.86
N MET A 741 39.65 -6.79 23.06
CA MET A 741 40.90 -6.75 22.28
C MET A 741 41.85 -7.89 22.63
N LEU A 742 41.92 -8.29 23.91
CA LEU A 742 42.81 -9.35 24.40
C LEU A 742 42.26 -10.76 24.19
N SER A 743 40.93 -10.92 24.08
CA SER A 743 40.31 -12.23 23.97
C SER A 743 40.58 -12.92 22.63
N PRO A 744 41.19 -14.13 22.62
CA PRO A 744 41.36 -14.93 21.41
C PRO A 744 40.03 -15.39 20.79
N SER A 745 38.95 -15.43 21.59
CA SER A 745 37.61 -15.83 21.16
C SER A 745 36.84 -14.71 20.44
N SER A 746 37.37 -13.48 20.43
CA SER A 746 36.78 -12.33 19.72
C SER A 746 36.93 -12.39 18.20
N GLY A 747 37.55 -13.44 17.63
CA GLY A 747 37.85 -13.57 16.20
C GLY A 747 39.00 -12.66 15.73
N LYS A 748 39.40 -12.75 14.46
CA LYS A 748 40.46 -11.90 13.84
C LYS A 748 39.91 -10.72 13.03
N ASP A 749 38.58 -10.62 12.91
CA ASP A 749 37.95 -9.60 12.10
C ASP A 749 37.82 -8.29 12.89
N ASN A 750 38.65 -7.31 12.53
CA ASN A 750 38.65 -6.00 13.18
C ASN A 750 37.38 -5.20 12.87
N LEU A 751 36.64 -5.50 11.81
CA LEU A 751 35.34 -4.87 11.55
C LEU A 751 34.35 -5.23 12.67
N VAL A 752 34.22 -6.51 13.00
CA VAL A 752 33.34 -7.00 14.08
C VAL A 752 33.79 -6.49 15.44
N ARG A 753 35.10 -6.38 15.66
CA ARG A 753 35.64 -5.83 16.91
C ARG A 753 35.30 -4.34 17.05
N ILE A 754 35.46 -3.54 15.99
CA ILE A 754 35.08 -2.13 16.01
C ILE A 754 33.57 -1.96 16.17
N GLU A 755 32.72 -2.79 15.54
CA GLU A 755 31.26 -2.81 15.80
C GLU A 755 30.97 -2.97 17.31
N LYS A 756 31.63 -3.93 17.98
CA LYS A 756 31.45 -4.17 19.41
C LYS A 756 32.03 -3.07 20.30
N ILE A 757 33.17 -2.48 19.92
CA ILE A 757 33.74 -1.32 20.64
C ILE A 757 32.78 -0.13 20.57
N LEU A 758 32.22 0.16 19.40
CA LEU A 758 31.22 1.22 19.23
C LEU A 758 30.00 0.99 20.13
N GLN A 759 29.51 -0.25 20.25
CA GLN A 759 28.42 -0.60 21.17
C GLN A 759 28.78 -0.28 22.63
N ILE A 760 29.97 -0.71 23.08
CA ILE A 760 30.46 -0.44 24.44
C ILE A 760 30.50 1.08 24.69
N VAL A 761 31.04 1.85 23.74
CA VAL A 761 31.17 3.31 23.85
C VAL A 761 29.80 3.99 23.90
N LEU A 762 28.85 3.52 23.11
CA LEU A 762 27.54 4.14 23.01
C LEU A 762 26.71 3.97 24.31
N ASP A 763 26.92 2.87 25.03
CA ASP A 763 26.34 2.67 26.37
C ASP A 763 26.97 3.58 27.45
N ARG A 764 28.01 4.35 27.13
CA ARG A 764 28.65 5.26 28.09
C ARG A 764 28.04 6.67 28.06
N PRO A 765 27.96 7.37 29.21
CA PRO A 765 27.46 8.74 29.26
C PRO A 765 28.25 9.67 28.31
N PRO A 766 27.60 10.67 27.69
CA PRO A 766 28.26 11.57 26.75
C PRO A 766 29.37 12.39 27.39
N THR A 767 29.14 12.86 28.62
CA THR A 767 30.08 13.65 29.40
C THR A 767 30.45 12.94 30.71
N GLY A 768 31.63 13.25 31.25
CA GLY A 768 32.08 12.80 32.56
C GLY A 768 33.27 13.63 32.99
N SER A 769 33.09 14.49 33.99
CA SER A 769 34.10 15.44 34.45
C SER A 769 35.32 14.76 35.09
N SER A 770 35.11 13.60 35.73
CA SER A 770 36.16 12.79 36.36
C SER A 770 36.97 11.93 35.38
N ARG A 771 36.61 11.92 34.08
CA ARG A 771 37.32 11.12 33.07
C ARG A 771 38.67 11.75 32.75
N SER A 772 39.70 10.90 32.62
CA SER A 772 40.99 11.32 32.07
C SER A 772 40.87 11.76 30.61
N ASP A 773 41.89 12.47 30.11
CA ASP A 773 41.91 12.93 28.72
C ASP A 773 41.94 11.78 27.72
N ALA A 774 42.64 10.68 28.02
CA ALA A 774 42.62 9.48 27.18
C ALA A 774 41.23 8.81 27.16
N THR A 775 40.54 8.75 28.31
CA THR A 775 39.16 8.23 28.36
C THR A 775 38.20 9.10 27.55
N LYS A 776 38.33 10.44 27.67
CA LYS A 776 37.54 11.39 26.88
C LYS A 776 37.82 11.25 25.39
N SER A 777 39.08 11.07 25.01
CA SER A 777 39.51 10.86 23.63
C SER A 777 38.90 9.58 23.04
N VAL A 778 39.09 8.42 23.69
CA VAL A 778 38.58 7.14 23.19
C VAL A 778 37.06 7.17 23.04
N TYR A 779 36.32 7.56 24.08
CA TYR A 779 34.86 7.62 24.01
C TYR A 779 34.36 8.71 23.05
N GLY A 780 35.00 9.88 23.04
CA GLY A 780 34.61 11.02 22.22
C GLY A 780 34.78 10.74 20.73
N ARG A 781 35.96 10.22 20.32
CA ARG A 781 36.26 9.92 18.92
C ARG A 781 35.39 8.79 18.38
N PHE A 782 35.18 7.71 19.15
CA PHE A 782 34.26 6.65 18.73
C PHE A 782 32.81 7.15 18.61
N ARG A 783 32.34 7.99 19.54
CA ARG A 783 31.00 8.60 19.44
C ARG A 783 30.88 9.52 18.22
N ALA A 784 31.95 10.23 17.85
CA ALA A 784 31.93 11.11 16.69
C ALA A 784 31.67 10.38 15.36
N PHE A 785 31.99 9.08 15.25
CA PHE A 785 31.62 8.28 14.07
C PHE A 785 30.12 7.91 14.04
N LEU A 786 29.44 7.95 15.19
CA LEU A 786 28.03 7.60 15.34
C LEU A 786 27.10 8.81 15.16
N GLU A 787 27.65 10.01 14.94
CA GLU A 787 26.90 11.26 14.81
C GLU A 787 27.27 11.99 13.51
N SER A 788 26.36 12.84 13.02
CA SER A 788 26.67 13.71 11.87
C SER A 788 27.72 14.75 12.27
N ASN A 789 28.92 14.68 11.68
CA ASN A 789 29.98 15.66 11.91
C ASN A 789 29.96 16.75 10.83
N LYS A 790 29.94 18.02 11.23
CA LYS A 790 29.95 19.16 10.28
C LYS A 790 31.33 19.43 9.69
N ASP A 791 32.38 19.04 10.40
CA ASP A 791 33.77 19.37 10.05
C ASP A 791 34.39 18.33 9.11
N HIS A 792 33.79 17.13 9.02
CA HIS A 792 34.28 16.03 8.21
C HIS A 792 33.21 15.50 7.26
N VAL A 793 33.44 15.61 5.96
CA VAL A 793 32.53 15.11 4.91
C VAL A 793 32.65 13.59 4.75
N ASN A 794 33.77 12.98 5.15
CA ASN A 794 34.01 11.54 5.11
C ASN A 794 34.66 11.02 6.40
N TYR A 795 34.56 9.72 6.65
CA TYR A 795 35.15 9.11 7.85
C TYR A 795 36.68 9.07 7.84
N THR A 796 37.34 9.12 6.67
CA THR A 796 38.79 9.05 6.57
C THR A 796 39.47 10.19 7.32
N GLY A 797 39.00 11.44 7.18
CA GLY A 797 39.57 12.57 7.91
C GLY A 797 39.45 12.42 9.43
N LEU A 798 38.29 11.95 9.90
CA LEU A 798 38.07 11.68 11.33
C LEU A 798 38.92 10.50 11.84
N VAL A 799 39.17 9.48 11.02
CA VAL A 799 40.10 8.37 11.33
C VAL A 799 41.52 8.88 11.46
N ASP A 800 41.98 9.73 10.53
CA ASP A 800 43.34 10.29 10.55
C ASP A 800 43.58 11.10 11.83
N GLU A 801 42.65 12.00 12.18
CA GLU A 801 42.71 12.76 13.44
C GLU A 801 42.71 11.85 14.68
N THR A 802 41.84 10.83 14.67
CA THR A 802 41.71 9.90 15.80
C THR A 802 43.00 9.10 16.00
N VAL A 803 43.58 8.59 14.93
CA VAL A 803 44.82 7.81 14.95
C VAL A 803 45.99 8.68 15.41
N GLU A 804 46.10 9.92 14.91
CA GLU A 804 47.15 10.85 15.31
C GLU A 804 47.04 11.22 16.80
N GLU A 805 45.83 11.52 17.28
CA GLU A 805 45.59 11.84 18.69
C GLU A 805 45.93 10.66 19.61
N TRP A 806 45.48 9.45 19.27
CA TRP A 806 45.75 8.26 20.08
C TRP A 806 47.24 7.88 20.08
N ALA A 807 47.91 7.97 18.93
CA ALA A 807 49.36 7.77 18.86
C ALA A 807 50.11 8.83 19.67
N GLY A 808 49.67 10.09 19.64
CA GLY A 808 50.23 11.17 20.43
C GLY A 808 50.07 10.96 21.94
N LEU A 809 48.91 10.51 22.40
CA LEU A 809 48.67 10.16 23.81
C LEU A 809 49.55 8.98 24.26
N PHE A 810 49.66 7.95 23.43
CA PHE A 810 50.51 6.79 23.70
C PHE A 810 51.99 7.18 23.80
N ASN A 811 52.51 7.94 22.84
CA ASN A 811 53.91 8.37 22.82
C ASN A 811 54.26 9.25 24.03
N LYS A 812 53.38 10.22 24.38
CA LYS A 812 53.56 11.04 25.59
C LYS A 812 53.59 10.22 26.87
N SER A 813 52.75 9.18 26.96
CA SER A 813 52.76 8.23 28.10
C SER A 813 54.08 7.48 28.19
N LYS A 814 54.56 6.93 27.07
CA LYS A 814 55.83 6.21 27.02
C LYS A 814 57.02 7.09 27.39
N GLU A 815 57.10 8.31 26.84
CA GLU A 815 58.15 9.27 27.18
C GLU A 815 58.13 9.62 28.67
N SER A 816 56.95 9.87 29.24
CA SER A 816 56.79 10.17 30.67
C SER A 816 57.25 8.99 31.53
N HIS A 817 56.84 7.77 31.20
CA HIS A 817 57.27 6.57 31.91
C HIS A 817 58.77 6.32 31.82
N HIS A 818 59.38 6.56 30.64
CA HIS A 818 60.84 6.47 30.48
C HIS A 818 61.59 7.57 31.26
N SER A 819 61.00 8.74 31.47
CA SER A 819 61.58 9.81 32.28
C SER A 819 61.44 9.61 33.80
N GLU A 820 60.48 8.78 34.23
CA GLU A 820 60.23 8.44 35.65
C GLU A 820 60.97 7.17 36.13
N ILE A 821 61.46 6.32 35.23
CA ILE A 821 62.34 5.18 35.57
C ILE A 821 63.76 5.73 35.81
N PRO A 822 64.30 5.71 37.04
CA PRO A 822 65.68 6.09 37.27
C PRO A 822 66.57 5.07 36.55
N VAL A 823 67.51 5.56 35.73
CA VAL A 823 68.61 4.74 35.22
C VAL A 823 69.45 4.28 36.41
N HIS A 824 69.15 3.11 36.95
CA HIS A 824 70.09 2.38 37.79
C HIS A 824 71.09 1.66 36.90
N ASN A 825 72.27 2.28 36.73
CA ASN A 825 73.51 1.57 36.41
C ASN A 825 73.95 0.73 37.61
#